data_AF-A0A6Q2Y5T9-F1
#
_entry.id   AF-A0A6Q2Y5T9-F1
#
_cell.length_a   1.000
_cell.length_b   1.000
_cell.length_c   1.000
_cell.angle_alpha   90.00
_cell.angle_beta   90.00
_cell.angle_gamma   90.00
#
_symmetry.space_group_name_H-M   'P 1'
#
loop_
_entity.id
_entity.type
_entity.pdbx_description
1 polymer ?
#
loop_
_entity_poly.entity_id
_entity_poly.type
_entity_poly.pdbx_seq_one_letter_code
_entity_poly.pdbx_strand_id
1 'polypeptide(L)'
;IKSVFGVLVWVRLVNTTACLYPNYFNIDIKRPRIFTGPEEALFGFSVLQHENEGEKSMLVGAPWDGPLNNRRGDVYKCLVEDESNSNCTKVNLGKNLKNSHLGMTLSPDSPDGFLACAPLWSQECGTSVFSTGICTSVSDDLEPRETIAPTAQRCATYMDIVIVLDGSNSIYPWYQVQNFLSNILSKFHISPEQMQVGVLQYGEVAVHEWSLRDYQTTQEVVEAAKNISRQEGRETRTAYAIHMGCTEAFSPERGAREGATKVMIVVTDGESHDGEELPDALEECEKRNITRYAIAVLGHYIRRQQDPETFISEIKYIASDPDDKYFFNVTDEAALNDIVDALGDRIFRSGEIRCKAPSKHILWPLLVKYFMVLSHLSQTPFHVFLLQDGILFGMVGAYDWDGGVLKEGTEGRIMPTREAFESEFPQELKNHAAYLGYTVSSVMVGDWRRLYVAGAPRFKHKGKVILFELSNDGDVNIVQALNGEQIGSYYGSEVCGLDVDQDGITDVLLVAAPMYLGPGNKEAGKVYIYSLSGEELFVSNGTLKAEDRSQDARFGYALASVPDLNHDGYTDLLVGAPLEDGHKGALYVYHGLGIHIIHTHKQRIAGSSLSPSLQYFGRSVSGRLDLDGDDLLDLAVGAQGSAVLLSSRNIVQINASLFFQPHSINVIQKTCLRGGRESACLNATVCFLAVSQLSVAAMLDDRKLSARALFDNNSQRQTQLGVRVHTGETVCHNLPFHVFDTADYIRPISFSLRFKINDTESGPVLDEGWPTTVKRSIAFFKDCGEDDVCVTDLVLQAHMDISGTRQQPYVIRSPRRRLSVEVQLQNRLENAYNTSLTLHSSRNLHFSSLSIRVKFMLEFEFSCTSLLSKVQMKLTAARYWFQSHYKLRLGP
;
A
#
# COMPACT_ATOMS: atom_id res chain seq x y z
N ILE A 1 -33.47 -61.82 -19.77
CA ILE A 1 -33.11 -62.04 -21.19
C ILE A 1 -33.75 -60.91 -21.99
N LYS A 2 -32.92 -60.02 -22.56
CA LYS A 2 -33.11 -59.08 -23.71
C LYS A 2 -34.50 -58.38 -23.82
N SER A 3 -34.63 -57.06 -23.79
CA SER A 3 -33.93 -56.04 -24.58
C SER A 3 -34.07 -54.63 -23.95
N VAL A 4 -32.96 -53.89 -23.86
CA VAL A 4 -32.94 -52.45 -23.55
C VAL A 4 -32.39 -51.79 -24.81
N PHE A 5 -33.26 -51.17 -25.62
CA PHE A 5 -32.82 -50.31 -26.71
C PHE A 5 -32.54 -48.93 -26.12
N GLY A 6 -31.26 -48.61 -26.04
CA GLY A 6 -30.78 -47.28 -25.68
C GLY A 6 -31.10 -46.28 -26.79
N VAL A 7 -31.65 -45.14 -26.41
CA VAL A 7 -31.59 -43.91 -27.21
C VAL A 7 -30.35 -43.16 -26.75
N LEU A 8 -29.32 -43.17 -27.59
CA LEU A 8 -28.14 -42.31 -27.46
C LEU A 8 -28.60 -40.84 -27.55
N VAL A 9 -28.60 -40.14 -26.43
CA VAL A 9 -28.61 -38.67 -26.43
C VAL A 9 -27.17 -38.23 -26.63
N TRP A 10 -26.86 -37.75 -27.84
CA TRP A 10 -25.64 -37.02 -28.11
C TRP A 10 -25.69 -35.68 -27.37
N VAL A 11 -25.15 -35.64 -26.16
CA VAL A 11 -24.76 -34.37 -25.53
C VAL A 11 -23.52 -33.89 -26.28
N ARG A 12 -23.72 -33.04 -27.29
CA ARG A 12 -22.64 -32.17 -27.75
C ARG A 12 -22.29 -31.26 -26.58
N LEU A 13 -21.25 -31.63 -25.84
CA LEU A 13 -20.43 -30.69 -25.08
C LEU A 13 -19.97 -29.64 -26.09
N VAL A 14 -20.70 -28.54 -26.17
CA VAL A 14 -20.16 -27.30 -26.70
C VAL A 14 -19.05 -26.97 -25.71
N ASN A 15 -17.81 -27.26 -26.11
CA ASN A 15 -16.66 -26.57 -25.55
C ASN A 15 -16.99 -25.09 -25.65
N THR A 16 -17.36 -24.48 -24.53
CA THR A 16 -17.18 -23.06 -24.32
C THR A 16 -15.68 -22.87 -24.34
N THR A 17 -15.10 -22.78 -25.54
CA THR A 17 -13.89 -22.00 -25.74
C THR A 17 -14.21 -20.67 -25.09
N ALA A 18 -13.56 -20.38 -23.98
CA ALA A 18 -13.54 -19.06 -23.40
C ALA A 18 -13.27 -18.11 -24.56
N CYS A 19 -14.28 -17.32 -24.95
CA CYS A 19 -14.03 -16.16 -25.74
C CYS A 19 -13.16 -15.30 -24.85
N LEU A 20 -11.84 -15.34 -25.09
CA LEU A 20 -10.91 -14.30 -24.73
C LEU A 20 -11.49 -13.02 -25.32
N TYR A 21 -12.33 -12.34 -24.55
CA TYR A 21 -12.53 -10.92 -24.76
C TYR A 21 -11.16 -10.31 -24.50
N PRO A 22 -10.55 -9.64 -25.48
CA PRO A 22 -9.34 -8.94 -25.18
C PRO A 22 -9.72 -7.82 -24.21
N ASN A 23 -9.25 -7.92 -22.97
CA ASN A 23 -9.44 -6.93 -21.93
C ASN A 23 -8.60 -5.70 -22.27
N TYR A 24 -9.12 -4.84 -23.14
CA TYR A 24 -8.59 -3.51 -23.38
C TYR A 24 -9.47 -2.53 -22.61
N PHE A 25 -9.16 -2.29 -21.34
CA PHE A 25 -9.75 -1.14 -20.66
C PHE A 25 -9.01 0.16 -21.09
N ASN A 26 -9.56 1.32 -20.72
CA ASN A 26 -9.41 2.56 -21.47
C ASN A 26 -7.98 3.14 -21.49
N ILE A 27 -7.07 2.67 -20.65
CA ILE A 27 -5.68 3.13 -20.63
C ILE A 27 -4.98 2.76 -21.95
N ASP A 28 -4.33 3.74 -22.58
CA ASP A 28 -3.58 3.58 -23.81
C ASP A 28 -2.20 2.97 -23.55
N ILE A 29 -2.02 1.73 -23.99
CA ILE A 29 -0.75 1.00 -23.90
C ILE A 29 0.08 1.08 -25.19
N LYS A 30 -0.46 1.64 -26.28
CA LYS A 30 0.21 1.71 -27.58
C LYS A 30 1.09 2.96 -27.72
N ARG A 31 0.74 4.04 -27.03
CA ARG A 31 1.49 5.31 -27.04
C ARG A 31 1.92 5.75 -25.64
N PRO A 32 2.66 4.92 -24.87
CA PRO A 32 3.17 5.33 -23.57
C PRO A 32 4.22 6.43 -23.74
N ARG A 33 4.25 7.43 -22.84
CA ARG A 33 5.39 8.35 -22.73
C ARG A 33 6.35 7.82 -21.67
N ILE A 34 7.56 7.44 -22.08
CA ILE A 34 8.56 6.84 -21.19
C ILE A 34 9.69 7.84 -20.96
N PHE A 35 9.83 8.26 -19.71
CA PHE A 35 10.86 9.16 -19.23
C PHE A 35 12.01 8.34 -18.68
N THR A 36 13.23 8.60 -19.10
CA THR A 36 14.42 7.87 -18.66
C THR A 36 15.28 8.71 -17.73
N GLY A 37 15.91 8.07 -16.76
CA GLY A 37 16.82 8.69 -15.82
C GLY A 37 17.95 7.75 -15.39
N PRO A 38 18.84 8.18 -14.49
CA PRO A 38 20.00 7.38 -14.09
C PRO A 38 19.57 6.12 -13.32
N GLU A 39 19.95 4.95 -13.82
CA GLU A 39 19.55 3.66 -13.25
C GLU A 39 20.19 3.43 -11.88
N GLU A 40 21.47 3.78 -11.74
CA GLU A 40 22.24 3.71 -10.50
C GLU A 40 21.74 4.64 -9.40
N ALA A 41 20.90 5.62 -9.75
CA ALA A 41 20.23 6.52 -8.82
C ALA A 41 18.88 5.96 -8.32
N LEU A 42 18.47 4.80 -8.84
CA LEU A 42 17.13 4.23 -8.66
C LEU A 42 16.03 5.20 -9.08
N PHE A 43 16.25 5.95 -10.17
CA PHE A 43 15.23 6.80 -10.78
C PHE A 43 13.94 6.00 -11.02
N GLY A 44 12.79 6.58 -10.68
CA GLY A 44 11.48 5.92 -10.72
C GLY A 44 11.12 5.22 -9.40
N PHE A 45 11.86 5.46 -8.31
CA PHE A 45 11.57 4.87 -6.99
C PHE A 45 10.18 5.25 -6.50
N SER A 46 9.87 6.55 -6.52
CA SER A 46 8.57 7.13 -6.24
C SER A 46 8.17 8.05 -7.39
N VAL A 47 6.88 8.15 -7.67
CA VAL A 47 6.32 9.05 -8.69
C VAL A 47 5.16 9.84 -8.10
N LEU A 48 5.04 11.10 -8.51
CA LEU A 48 3.95 11.99 -8.11
C LEU A 48 3.58 12.88 -9.30
N GLN A 49 2.30 12.98 -9.61
CA GLN A 49 1.81 13.92 -10.61
C GLN A 49 1.72 15.31 -9.99
N HIS A 50 2.11 16.33 -10.75
CA HIS A 50 2.25 17.69 -10.26
C HIS A 50 1.82 18.70 -11.31
N GLU A 51 1.11 19.74 -10.89
CA GLU A 51 0.66 20.83 -11.74
C GLU A 51 0.96 22.16 -11.05
N ASN A 52 1.57 23.10 -11.76
CA ASN A 52 1.84 24.45 -11.29
C ASN A 52 1.43 25.47 -12.36
N GLU A 53 0.49 26.36 -12.06
CA GLU A 53 -0.01 27.40 -12.99
C GLU A 53 -0.36 26.86 -14.40
N GLY A 54 -0.87 25.63 -14.48
CA GLY A 54 -1.20 24.94 -15.73
C GLY A 54 -0.03 24.18 -16.40
N GLU A 55 1.19 24.29 -15.87
CA GLU A 55 2.31 23.45 -16.27
C GLU A 55 2.21 22.07 -15.62
N LYS A 56 1.92 21.06 -16.45
CA LYS A 56 1.73 19.67 -16.05
C LYS A 56 3.05 18.91 -16.10
N SER A 57 3.42 18.26 -15.00
CA SER A 57 4.67 17.52 -14.89
C SER A 57 4.57 16.29 -13.99
N MET A 58 5.56 15.42 -14.11
CA MET A 58 5.75 14.27 -13.23
C MET A 58 7.00 14.48 -12.38
N LEU A 59 6.85 14.39 -11.07
CA LEU A 59 7.95 14.37 -10.12
C LEU A 59 8.40 12.92 -9.90
N VAL A 60 9.70 12.68 -10.01
CA VAL A 60 10.29 11.34 -9.93
C VAL A 60 11.40 11.31 -8.89
N GLY A 61 11.27 10.45 -7.89
CA GLY A 61 12.26 10.24 -6.85
C GLY A 61 13.41 9.36 -7.33
N ALA A 62 14.64 9.75 -6.99
CA ALA A 62 15.87 9.03 -7.28
C ALA A 62 16.77 8.99 -6.01
N PRO A 63 16.42 8.16 -5.02
CA PRO A 63 17.04 8.20 -3.70
C PRO A 63 18.51 7.76 -3.65
N TRP A 64 19.04 7.16 -4.71
CA TRP A 64 20.46 6.80 -4.80
C TRP A 64 21.26 7.79 -5.67
N ASP A 65 20.68 8.92 -6.04
CA ASP A 65 21.42 9.96 -6.74
C ASP A 65 22.59 10.51 -5.89
N GLY A 66 23.69 10.85 -6.56
CA GLY A 66 24.94 11.34 -5.97
C GLY A 66 26.09 10.31 -6.01
N PRO A 67 27.30 10.71 -5.62
CA PRO A 67 28.48 9.85 -5.68
C PRO A 67 28.38 8.64 -4.73
N LEU A 68 29.12 7.56 -5.03
CA LEU A 68 29.08 6.29 -4.28
C LEU A 68 29.27 6.43 -2.76
N ASN A 69 30.09 7.39 -2.33
CA ASN A 69 30.39 7.67 -0.93
C ASN A 69 29.46 8.70 -0.27
N ASN A 70 28.56 9.32 -1.03
CA ASN A 70 27.62 10.32 -0.54
C ASN A 70 26.32 10.30 -1.37
N ARG A 71 25.45 9.33 -1.08
CA ARG A 71 24.16 9.12 -1.77
C ARG A 71 23.10 10.06 -1.19
N ARG A 72 23.03 11.27 -1.74
CA ARG A 72 22.13 12.31 -1.23
C ARG A 72 20.68 12.03 -1.61
N GLY A 73 20.46 11.44 -2.78
CA GLY A 73 19.14 11.35 -3.38
C GLY A 73 18.62 12.70 -3.85
N ASP A 74 17.71 12.68 -4.82
CA ASP A 74 17.06 13.88 -5.33
C ASP A 74 15.71 13.58 -5.96
N VAL A 75 15.01 14.64 -6.34
CA VAL A 75 13.78 14.61 -7.12
C VAL A 75 14.05 15.19 -8.50
N TYR A 76 13.44 14.60 -9.52
CA TYR A 76 13.50 15.04 -10.90
C TYR A 76 12.12 15.52 -11.35
N LYS A 77 12.07 16.62 -12.10
CA LYS A 77 10.89 17.13 -12.76
C LYS A 77 10.91 16.72 -14.23
N CYS A 78 9.90 15.97 -14.64
CA CYS A 78 9.72 15.51 -16.00
C CYS A 78 8.52 16.24 -16.62
N LEU A 79 8.78 17.15 -17.56
CA LEU A 79 7.73 17.94 -18.20
C LEU A 79 6.91 17.07 -19.16
N VAL A 80 5.59 17.22 -19.11
CA VAL A 80 4.68 16.55 -20.04
C VAL A 80 4.38 17.50 -21.19
N GLU A 81 5.32 17.61 -22.14
CA GLU A 81 5.15 18.36 -23.39
C GLU A 81 4.65 17.46 -24.53
N ASP A 82 4.14 18.05 -25.62
CA ASP A 82 3.64 17.34 -26.81
C ASP A 82 4.72 16.52 -27.57
N GLU A 83 6.01 16.70 -27.25
CA GLU A 83 7.11 16.04 -27.94
C GLU A 83 7.56 14.72 -27.30
N SER A 84 7.99 13.78 -28.14
CA SER A 84 8.42 12.42 -27.76
C SER A 84 9.73 12.34 -26.96
N ASN A 85 10.45 13.45 -26.78
CA ASN A 85 11.71 13.53 -26.03
C ASN A 85 11.52 14.37 -24.76
N SER A 86 10.77 13.83 -23.81
CA SER A 86 10.56 14.50 -22.54
C SER A 86 11.80 14.40 -21.65
N ASN A 87 12.46 15.54 -21.44
CA ASN A 87 13.66 15.65 -20.64
C ASN A 87 13.30 15.79 -19.15
N CYS A 88 13.87 14.92 -18.30
CA CYS A 88 13.74 15.06 -16.85
C CYS A 88 14.88 15.89 -16.30
N THR A 89 14.54 16.99 -15.64
CA THR A 89 15.50 17.90 -15.04
C THR A 89 15.60 17.66 -13.54
N LYS A 90 16.82 17.71 -13.02
CA LYS A 90 17.08 17.50 -11.60
C LYS A 90 16.75 18.76 -10.81
N VAL A 91 15.99 18.62 -9.72
CA VAL A 91 15.55 19.77 -8.90
C VAL A 91 16.70 20.30 -8.00
N ASN A 92 17.58 19.43 -7.52
CA ASN A 92 18.71 19.76 -6.64
C ASN A 92 18.32 20.13 -5.21
N LEU A 93 17.37 19.39 -4.63
CA LEU A 93 16.92 19.57 -3.24
C LEU A 93 17.98 19.06 -2.24
N GLY A 94 18.75 18.04 -2.61
CA GLY A 94 19.75 17.38 -1.74
C GLY A 94 21.06 18.14 -1.51
N LYS A 95 21.21 19.42 -1.89
CA LYS A 95 22.51 20.14 -1.88
C LYS A 95 23.21 20.17 -0.50
N ASN A 96 22.43 20.27 0.58
CA ASN A 96 22.96 20.45 1.94
C ASN A 96 22.88 19.18 2.81
N LEU A 97 22.42 18.05 2.25
CA LEU A 97 22.23 16.80 2.97
C LEU A 97 23.31 15.78 2.58
N LYS A 98 23.87 15.07 3.56
CA LYS A 98 24.79 13.94 3.34
C LYS A 98 24.04 12.63 3.54
N ASN A 99 24.25 11.66 2.63
CA ASN A 99 23.66 10.31 2.71
C ASN A 99 22.16 10.28 3.07
N SER A 100 21.37 11.26 2.59
CA SER A 100 19.97 11.42 2.97
C SER A 100 19.04 10.41 2.29
N HIS A 101 19.35 9.98 1.07
CA HIS A 101 18.43 9.23 0.23
C HIS A 101 17.08 9.95 0.00
N LEU A 102 17.13 11.24 -0.31
CA LEU A 102 15.93 12.05 -0.57
C LEU A 102 15.17 11.56 -1.80
N GLY A 103 13.83 11.57 -1.74
CA GLY A 103 12.98 11.09 -2.83
C GLY A 103 12.66 9.60 -2.73
N MET A 104 12.76 9.00 -1.53
CA MET A 104 12.17 7.68 -1.28
C MET A 104 10.65 7.74 -1.18
N THR A 105 10.12 8.83 -0.64
CA THR A 105 8.69 9.09 -0.49
C THR A 105 8.38 10.48 -1.04
N LEU A 106 7.35 10.56 -1.88
CA LEU A 106 6.78 11.81 -2.40
C LEU A 106 5.30 11.85 -2.04
N SER A 107 4.82 12.99 -1.56
CA SER A 107 3.40 13.18 -1.25
C SER A 107 3.00 14.62 -1.60
N PRO A 108 1.81 14.85 -2.17
CA PRO A 108 1.36 16.19 -2.56
C PRO A 108 1.04 17.02 -1.32
N ASP A 109 1.59 18.21 -1.18
CA ASP A 109 1.38 19.09 0.00
C ASP A 109 0.15 19.99 -0.22
N SER A 110 -0.47 20.50 0.84
CA SER A 110 -1.64 21.39 0.75
C SER A 110 -1.33 22.74 1.42
N PRO A 111 -1.61 23.90 0.79
CA PRO A 111 -2.38 24.08 -0.44
C PRO A 111 -1.60 23.84 -1.75
N ASP A 112 -0.28 24.04 -1.72
CA ASP A 112 0.59 24.15 -2.90
C ASP A 112 1.91 23.43 -2.63
N GLY A 113 2.40 22.58 -3.54
CA GLY A 113 3.70 21.92 -3.45
C GLY A 113 3.69 20.41 -3.15
N PHE A 114 4.81 19.92 -2.61
CA PHE A 114 4.96 18.51 -2.25
C PHE A 114 5.98 18.31 -1.11
N LEU A 115 5.81 17.20 -0.39
CA LEU A 115 6.78 16.69 0.59
C LEU A 115 7.71 15.68 -0.08
N ALA A 116 9.02 15.88 0.07
CA ALA A 116 10.05 14.93 -0.31
C ALA A 116 10.77 14.42 0.94
N CYS A 117 10.80 13.10 1.14
CA CYS A 117 11.30 12.51 2.38
C CYS A 117 12.45 11.53 2.15
N ALA A 118 13.27 11.42 3.19
CA ALA A 118 14.54 10.74 3.30
C ALA A 118 14.58 9.99 4.64
N PRO A 119 13.93 8.82 4.76
CA PRO A 119 13.84 8.07 6.02
C PRO A 119 15.19 7.55 6.52
N LEU A 120 16.15 7.36 5.61
CA LEU A 120 17.49 6.84 5.92
C LEU A 120 18.48 7.94 6.30
N TRP A 121 18.06 9.21 6.28
CA TRP A 121 18.93 10.29 6.73
C TRP A 121 19.35 10.07 8.18
N SER A 122 20.65 10.26 8.41
CA SER A 122 21.26 10.04 9.70
C SER A 122 22.01 11.27 10.18
N GLN A 123 21.85 11.58 11.45
CA GLN A 123 22.53 12.63 12.16
C GLN A 123 23.74 12.06 12.90
N GLU A 124 24.93 12.58 12.61
CA GLU A 124 26.14 12.25 13.37
C GLU A 124 26.18 13.08 14.66
N CYS A 125 26.28 12.41 15.80
CA CYS A 125 26.46 13.01 17.13
C CYS A 125 27.69 12.39 17.80
N GLY A 126 28.84 13.06 17.70
CA GLY A 126 30.11 12.51 18.16
C GLY A 126 30.52 11.28 17.34
N THR A 127 30.75 10.15 18.00
CA THR A 127 31.03 8.85 17.35
C THR A 127 29.77 8.05 17.01
N SER A 128 28.59 8.52 17.43
CA SER A 128 27.31 7.84 17.21
C SER A 128 26.58 8.41 16.00
N VAL A 129 25.88 7.54 15.27
CA VAL A 129 25.08 7.90 14.10
C VAL A 129 23.62 7.57 14.40
N PHE A 130 22.73 8.57 14.31
CA PHE A 130 21.30 8.41 14.59
C PHE A 130 20.49 8.52 13.32
N SER A 131 19.85 7.43 12.89
CA SER A 131 18.96 7.42 11.74
C SER A 131 17.58 7.92 12.14
N THR A 132 17.41 9.24 12.10
CA THR A 132 16.15 9.88 12.50
C THR A 132 15.21 10.08 11.32
N GLY A 133 15.71 10.19 10.08
CA GLY A 133 14.92 10.60 8.92
C GLY A 133 14.70 12.11 8.82
N ILE A 134 14.35 12.58 7.63
CA ILE A 134 14.07 13.99 7.31
C ILE A 134 13.09 14.12 6.14
N CYS A 135 12.25 15.15 6.14
CA CYS A 135 11.52 15.61 4.97
C CYS A 135 11.84 17.07 4.66
N THR A 136 11.54 17.46 3.43
CA THR A 136 11.52 18.84 2.99
C THR A 136 10.16 19.11 2.36
N SER A 137 9.45 20.14 2.84
CA SER A 137 8.33 20.74 2.11
C SER A 137 8.89 21.63 1.01
N VAL A 138 8.39 21.44 -0.20
CA VAL A 138 8.86 22.07 -1.43
C VAL A 138 7.68 22.80 -2.06
N SER A 139 7.89 24.05 -2.48
CA SER A 139 6.88 24.83 -3.22
C SER A 139 6.67 24.30 -4.64
N ASP A 140 5.61 24.76 -5.30
CA ASP A 140 5.39 24.51 -6.73
C ASP A 140 6.49 25.09 -7.64
N ASP A 141 7.15 26.16 -7.18
CA ASP A 141 8.37 26.72 -7.80
C ASP A 141 9.61 25.83 -7.61
N LEU A 142 9.45 24.66 -6.97
CA LEU A 142 10.48 23.68 -6.68
C LEU A 142 11.56 24.17 -5.71
N GLU A 143 11.21 25.13 -4.85
CA GLU A 143 12.09 25.68 -3.84
C GLU A 143 11.79 25.07 -2.45
N PRO A 144 12.82 24.66 -1.68
CA PRO A 144 12.64 24.20 -0.31
C PRO A 144 12.02 25.30 0.57
N ARG A 145 10.89 25.01 1.22
CA ARG A 145 10.22 25.90 2.17
C ARG A 145 10.66 25.62 3.61
N GLU A 146 10.45 24.39 4.05
CA GLU A 146 10.67 23.97 5.43
C GLU A 146 11.29 22.58 5.48
N THR A 147 12.23 22.38 6.40
CA THR A 147 12.80 21.08 6.71
C THR A 147 12.10 20.50 7.93
N ILE A 148 11.47 19.35 7.77
CA ILE A 148 10.71 18.66 8.81
C ILE A 148 11.52 17.45 9.27
N ALA A 149 12.08 17.53 10.46
CA ALA A 149 12.88 16.47 11.08
C ALA A 149 12.36 16.20 12.50
N PRO A 150 11.21 15.51 12.65
CA PRO A 150 10.44 15.53 13.88
C PRO A 150 11.16 14.81 15.03
N THR A 151 12.01 13.83 14.73
CA THR A 151 12.76 13.08 15.74
C THR A 151 14.25 13.45 15.77
N ALA A 152 14.70 14.41 14.95
CA ALA A 152 16.08 14.88 14.97
C ALA A 152 16.35 15.61 16.29
N GLN A 153 17.26 15.06 17.09
CA GLN A 153 17.63 15.66 18.36
C GLN A 153 18.76 16.68 18.18
N ARG A 154 18.81 17.69 19.04
CA ARG A 154 20.06 18.44 19.20
C ARG A 154 21.02 17.52 19.96
N CYS A 155 22.14 17.15 19.35
CA CYS A 155 23.19 16.38 20.02
C CYS A 155 23.65 17.15 21.26
N ALA A 156 23.13 16.83 22.44
CA ALA A 156 23.45 17.52 23.68
C ALA A 156 23.90 16.50 24.73
N THR A 157 25.19 16.18 24.72
CA THR A 157 25.83 15.53 25.86
C THR A 157 26.99 16.37 26.35
N TYR A 158 26.77 17.04 27.47
CA TYR A 158 27.84 17.63 28.25
C TYR A 158 28.51 16.49 29.04
N MET A 159 29.80 16.24 28.79
CA MET A 159 30.59 15.31 29.62
C MET A 159 31.74 16.05 30.28
N ASP A 160 31.86 15.88 31.58
CA ASP A 160 32.98 16.39 32.36
C ASP A 160 33.84 15.20 32.76
N ILE A 161 35.07 15.16 32.29
CA ILE A 161 36.01 14.07 32.52
C ILE A 161 37.12 14.57 33.43
N VAL A 162 37.37 13.88 34.55
CA VAL A 162 38.52 14.16 35.42
C VAL A 162 39.41 12.93 35.46
N ILE A 163 40.67 13.08 35.05
CA ILE A 163 41.66 11.99 35.13
C ILE A 163 42.44 12.18 36.43
N VAL A 164 42.36 11.18 37.32
CA VAL A 164 43.09 11.11 38.59
C VAL A 164 44.29 10.20 38.37
N LEU A 165 45.47 10.80 38.34
CA LEU A 165 46.69 10.20 37.84
C LEU A 165 47.74 10.04 38.93
N ASP A 166 48.20 8.83 39.15
CA ASP A 166 49.31 8.54 40.06
C ASP A 166 50.64 9.09 39.50
N GLY A 167 51.26 9.98 40.25
CA GLY A 167 52.54 10.64 39.99
C GLY A 167 53.64 10.23 40.97
N SER A 168 53.47 9.12 41.69
CA SER A 168 54.42 8.61 42.68
C SER A 168 55.73 8.09 42.04
N ASN A 169 56.66 7.65 42.88
CA ASN A 169 57.96 7.12 42.46
C ASN A 169 57.94 5.71 41.87
N SER A 170 56.82 4.99 41.96
CA SER A 170 56.66 3.65 41.37
C SER A 170 56.38 3.72 39.86
N ILE A 171 55.64 4.73 39.40
CA ILE A 171 55.33 4.97 37.98
C ILE A 171 56.61 5.34 37.22
N TYR A 172 57.16 4.40 36.45
CA TYR A 172 58.35 4.65 35.64
C TYR A 172 58.42 3.73 34.42
N PRO A 173 58.62 4.28 33.20
CA PRO A 173 59.00 5.67 32.92
C PRO A 173 57.81 6.62 32.65
N TRP A 174 57.88 7.85 33.18
CA TRP A 174 56.80 8.85 33.12
C TRP A 174 56.30 9.22 31.71
N TYR A 175 57.20 9.21 30.71
CA TYR A 175 56.82 9.58 29.34
C TYR A 175 55.73 8.67 28.75
N GLN A 176 55.58 7.44 29.25
CA GLN A 176 54.51 6.54 28.81
C GLN A 176 53.13 7.01 29.28
N VAL A 177 53.05 7.60 30.47
CA VAL A 177 51.84 8.23 30.98
C VAL A 177 51.50 9.49 30.20
N GLN A 178 52.51 10.31 29.84
CA GLN A 178 52.33 11.47 28.95
C GLN A 178 51.78 11.04 27.58
N ASN A 179 52.33 9.98 26.99
CA ASN A 179 51.84 9.42 25.73
C ASN A 179 50.40 8.93 25.85
N PHE A 180 50.09 8.15 26.89
CA PHE A 180 48.72 7.68 27.16
C PHE A 180 47.74 8.84 27.26
N LEU A 181 48.04 9.86 28.06
CA LEU A 181 47.21 11.07 28.20
C LEU A 181 47.03 11.78 26.86
N SER A 182 48.11 11.99 26.10
CA SER A 182 48.01 12.66 24.80
C SER A 182 47.14 11.86 23.81
N ASN A 183 47.25 10.53 23.83
CA ASN A 183 46.54 9.63 22.92
C ASN A 183 45.06 9.54 23.29
N ILE A 184 44.71 9.37 24.57
CA ILE A 184 43.31 9.32 25.01
C ILE A 184 42.60 10.66 24.81
N LEU A 185 43.27 11.78 25.13
CA LEU A 185 42.70 13.12 24.97
C LEU A 185 42.49 13.46 23.50
N SER A 186 43.34 12.98 22.59
CA SER A 186 43.17 13.16 21.14
C SER A 186 41.91 12.50 20.59
N LYS A 187 41.36 11.50 21.30
CA LYS A 187 40.10 10.83 20.93
C LYS A 187 38.87 11.62 21.38
N PHE A 188 39.01 12.53 22.35
CA PHE A 188 37.91 13.33 22.87
C PHE A 188 37.68 14.60 22.05
N HIS A 189 36.40 14.95 21.84
CA HIS A 189 35.98 16.20 21.22
C HIS A 189 35.80 17.27 22.30
N ILE A 190 36.89 17.93 22.68
CA ILE A 190 36.92 18.87 23.79
C ILE A 190 36.42 20.23 23.29
N SER A 191 35.30 20.68 23.86
CA SER A 191 34.72 22.00 23.63
C SER A 191 33.82 22.41 24.82
N PRO A 192 33.62 23.72 25.07
CA PRO A 192 32.72 24.19 26.12
C PRO A 192 31.28 23.63 26.01
N GLU A 193 30.85 23.28 24.80
CA GLU A 193 29.52 22.78 24.46
C GLU A 193 29.40 21.24 24.49
N GLN A 194 30.52 20.51 24.53
CA GLN A 194 30.53 19.04 24.51
C GLN A 194 31.32 18.47 25.68
N MET A 195 32.64 18.25 25.53
CA MET A 195 33.48 17.62 26.55
C MET A 195 34.42 18.61 27.20
N GLN A 196 34.51 18.57 28.52
CA GLN A 196 35.51 19.30 29.31
C GLN A 196 36.38 18.30 30.06
N VAL A 197 37.69 18.55 30.13
CA VAL A 197 38.63 17.61 30.76
C VAL A 197 39.53 18.31 31.76
N GLY A 198 39.58 17.77 32.98
CA GLY A 198 40.50 18.16 34.04
C GLY A 198 41.46 17.03 34.38
N VAL A 199 42.64 17.36 34.91
CA VAL A 199 43.63 16.38 35.36
C VAL A 199 44.07 16.71 36.79
N LEU A 200 43.96 15.71 37.65
CA LEU A 200 44.41 15.73 39.04
C LEU A 200 45.55 14.72 39.18
N GLN A 201 46.75 15.18 39.48
CA GLN A 201 47.90 14.30 39.73
C GLN A 201 48.09 14.11 41.24
N TYR A 202 48.44 12.92 41.70
CA TYR A 202 48.63 12.64 43.13
C TYR A 202 49.82 11.74 43.47
N GLY A 203 50.28 11.84 44.72
CA GLY A 203 51.29 11.00 45.34
C GLY A 203 51.18 11.13 46.86
N GLU A 204 52.10 11.85 47.49
CA GLU A 204 51.98 12.26 48.90
C GLU A 204 51.02 13.45 49.08
N VAL A 205 50.94 14.31 48.06
CA VAL A 205 49.97 15.39 47.91
C VAL A 205 49.24 15.23 46.58
N ALA A 206 48.09 15.87 46.43
CA ALA A 206 47.34 15.87 45.17
C ALA A 206 47.14 17.30 44.64
N VAL A 207 47.37 17.48 43.35
CA VAL A 207 47.49 18.76 42.66
C VAL A 207 46.64 18.74 41.40
N HIS A 208 45.84 19.78 41.20
CA HIS A 208 45.13 19.98 39.93
C HIS A 208 46.11 20.56 38.92
N GLU A 209 46.54 19.75 37.95
CA GLU A 209 47.38 20.19 36.84
C GLU A 209 46.60 21.17 35.96
N TRP A 210 45.31 20.88 35.74
CA TRP A 210 44.33 21.83 35.22
C TRP A 210 42.90 21.40 35.55
N SER A 211 42.00 22.37 35.51
CA SER A 211 40.57 22.25 35.80
C SER A 211 39.75 22.14 34.50
N LEU A 212 38.48 21.75 34.61
CA LEU A 212 37.57 21.49 33.47
C LEU A 212 37.38 22.71 32.54
N ARG A 213 37.57 23.92 33.05
CA ARG A 213 37.42 25.18 32.29
C ARG A 213 38.70 25.73 31.66
N ASP A 214 39.86 25.17 32.01
CA ASP A 214 41.15 25.83 31.74
C ASP A 214 41.55 25.72 30.25
N TYR A 215 41.07 24.69 29.57
CA TYR A 215 41.27 24.48 28.13
C TYR A 215 39.95 24.27 27.41
N GLN A 216 39.85 24.77 26.19
CA GLN A 216 38.58 24.79 25.43
C GLN A 216 38.65 23.98 24.14
N THR A 217 39.83 23.51 23.73
CA THR A 217 39.99 22.72 22.50
C THR A 217 40.84 21.47 22.72
N THR A 218 40.61 20.44 21.90
CA THR A 218 41.40 19.19 21.95
C THR A 218 42.90 19.45 21.75
N GLN A 219 43.26 20.39 20.88
CA GLN A 219 44.67 20.70 20.58
C GLN A 219 45.40 21.27 21.80
N GLU A 220 44.76 22.17 22.54
CA GLU A 220 45.33 22.78 23.75
C GLU A 220 45.58 21.74 24.85
N VAL A 221 44.59 20.87 25.11
CA VAL A 221 44.69 19.84 26.15
C VAL A 221 45.75 18.79 25.81
N VAL A 222 45.84 18.37 24.54
CA VAL A 222 46.86 17.42 24.08
C VAL A 222 48.27 18.00 24.24
N GLU A 223 48.45 19.30 23.98
CA GLU A 223 49.75 19.96 24.15
C GLU A 223 50.11 20.16 25.63
N ALA A 224 49.12 20.46 26.48
CA ALA A 224 49.30 20.49 27.93
C ALA A 224 49.71 19.11 28.48
N ALA A 225 49.06 18.04 28.01
CA ALA A 225 49.36 16.67 28.43
C ALA A 225 50.76 16.19 28.05
N LYS A 226 51.37 16.70 26.96
CA LYS A 226 52.77 16.39 26.62
C LYS A 226 53.78 17.05 27.57
N ASN A 227 53.41 18.17 28.18
CA ASN A 227 54.28 18.99 29.01
C ASN A 227 54.07 18.78 30.53
N ILE A 228 53.15 17.88 30.91
CA ILE A 228 52.88 17.56 32.32
C ILE A 228 54.10 16.90 32.99
N SER A 229 54.58 17.48 34.09
CA SER A 229 55.67 16.94 34.88
C SER A 229 55.16 16.03 35.99
N ARG A 230 55.94 15.01 36.32
CA ARG A 230 55.66 14.13 37.46
C ARG A 230 55.89 14.88 38.78
N GLN A 231 54.94 14.78 39.72
CA GLN A 231 55.00 15.43 41.03
C GLN A 231 56.06 14.80 41.96
N GLU A 232 56.33 13.51 41.78
CA GLU A 232 57.21 12.70 42.63
C GLU A 232 56.67 12.54 44.07
N GLY A 233 56.94 11.40 44.69
CA GLY A 233 56.40 11.11 46.02
C GLY A 233 56.76 9.71 46.50
N ARG A 234 56.83 9.52 47.83
CA ARG A 234 57.12 8.20 48.42
C ARG A 234 55.87 7.43 48.82
N GLU A 235 54.72 8.09 48.84
CA GLU A 235 53.41 7.53 49.17
C GLU A 235 52.48 7.63 47.95
N THR A 236 51.46 6.78 47.94
CA THR A 236 50.38 6.77 46.96
C THR A 236 49.05 6.90 47.72
N ARG A 237 48.55 8.13 47.87
CA ARG A 237 47.31 8.43 48.60
C ARG A 237 46.09 8.47 47.67
N THR A 238 45.63 7.29 47.24
CA THR A 238 44.57 7.15 46.24
C THR A 238 43.21 7.54 46.80
N ALA A 239 42.90 7.22 48.06
CA ALA A 239 41.63 7.58 48.68
C ALA A 239 41.45 9.10 48.76
N TYR A 240 42.49 9.81 49.21
CA TYR A 240 42.54 11.26 49.26
C TYR A 240 42.36 11.89 47.86
N ALA A 241 43.03 11.35 46.85
CA ALA A 241 42.93 11.84 45.48
C ALA A 241 41.53 11.66 44.88
N ILE A 242 40.89 10.51 45.10
CA ILE A 242 39.50 10.24 44.67
C ILE A 242 38.54 11.20 45.38
N HIS A 243 38.68 11.36 46.70
CA HIS A 243 37.84 12.28 47.47
C HIS A 243 37.94 13.72 46.93
N MET A 244 39.16 14.24 46.71
CA MET A 244 39.33 15.58 46.11
C MET A 244 38.83 15.66 44.66
N GLY A 245 38.97 14.58 43.88
CA GLY A 245 38.36 14.49 42.56
C GLY A 245 36.84 14.70 42.63
N CYS A 246 36.18 14.04 43.58
CA CYS A 246 34.73 14.09 43.75
C CYS A 246 34.24 15.41 44.39
N THR A 247 34.98 15.96 45.35
CA THR A 247 34.58 17.20 46.06
C THR A 247 34.99 18.47 45.33
N GLU A 248 36.23 18.54 44.82
CA GLU A 248 36.84 19.74 44.24
C GLU A 248 36.89 19.71 42.72
N ALA A 249 37.39 18.64 42.08
CA ALA A 249 37.59 18.64 40.61
C ALA A 249 36.26 18.76 39.85
N PHE A 250 35.19 18.14 40.37
CA PHE A 250 33.83 18.26 39.87
C PHE A 250 33.01 19.40 40.51
N SER A 251 33.67 20.43 41.05
CA SER A 251 33.01 21.63 41.57
C SER A 251 32.67 22.63 40.45
N PRO A 252 31.57 23.40 40.59
CA PRO A 252 31.26 24.50 39.67
C PRO A 252 32.38 25.55 39.60
N GLU A 253 33.10 25.78 40.70
CA GLU A 253 34.23 26.73 40.77
C GLU A 253 35.38 26.33 39.85
N ARG A 254 35.59 25.02 39.64
CA ARG A 254 36.58 24.44 38.73
C ARG A 254 36.03 24.10 37.34
N GLY A 255 34.82 24.54 37.04
CA GLY A 255 34.23 24.45 35.70
C GLY A 255 33.27 23.30 35.47
N ALA A 256 32.94 22.50 36.50
CA ALA A 256 31.97 21.42 36.35
C ALA A 256 30.57 21.97 36.02
N ARG A 257 29.93 21.36 35.02
CA ARG A 257 28.66 21.81 34.46
C ARG A 257 27.49 21.08 35.10
N GLU A 258 26.44 21.83 35.43
CA GLU A 258 25.24 21.28 36.04
C GLU A 258 24.47 20.42 35.02
N GLY A 259 24.30 19.12 35.33
CA GLY A 259 23.63 18.16 34.45
C GLY A 259 24.52 17.48 33.41
N ALA A 260 25.83 17.76 33.40
CA ALA A 260 26.80 16.99 32.63
C ALA A 260 27.04 15.60 33.24
N THR A 261 27.32 14.61 32.40
CA THR A 261 27.78 13.29 32.86
C THR A 261 29.20 13.42 33.39
N LYS A 262 29.41 13.05 34.65
CA LYS A 262 30.70 13.15 35.33
C LYS A 262 31.43 11.80 35.28
N VAL A 263 32.60 11.78 34.68
CA VAL A 263 33.41 10.57 34.51
C VAL A 263 34.78 10.79 35.14
N MET A 264 35.14 9.95 36.10
CA MET A 264 36.47 9.91 36.69
C MET A 264 37.27 8.74 36.10
N ILE A 265 38.52 8.97 35.73
CA ILE A 265 39.45 7.92 35.28
C ILE A 265 40.61 7.88 36.27
N VAL A 266 40.68 6.84 37.09
CA VAL A 266 41.75 6.62 38.07
C VAL A 266 42.81 5.73 37.46
N VAL A 267 44.07 6.19 37.44
CA VAL A 267 45.23 5.45 36.95
C VAL A 267 46.25 5.34 38.08
N THR A 268 46.66 4.12 38.43
CA THR A 268 47.63 3.88 39.50
C THR A 268 48.41 2.57 39.29
N ASP A 269 49.59 2.47 39.89
CA ASP A 269 50.47 1.29 39.81
C ASP A 269 50.77 0.63 41.17
N GLY A 270 50.12 1.09 42.25
CA GLY A 270 50.38 0.61 43.60
C GLY A 270 49.18 0.72 44.54
N GLU A 271 49.20 -0.10 45.59
CA GLU A 271 48.19 -0.06 46.67
C GLU A 271 48.17 1.30 47.38
N SER A 272 46.96 1.72 47.74
CA SER A 272 46.69 2.97 48.45
C SER A 272 47.26 2.92 49.87
N HIS A 273 48.10 3.90 50.22
CA HIS A 273 48.64 4.01 51.59
C HIS A 273 47.60 4.50 52.60
N ASP A 274 46.48 5.03 52.10
CA ASP A 274 45.29 5.51 52.81
C ASP A 274 44.05 4.66 52.47
N GLY A 275 44.23 3.38 52.14
CA GLY A 275 43.15 2.47 51.69
C GLY A 275 41.98 2.32 52.69
N GLU A 276 42.21 2.55 53.99
CA GLU A 276 41.15 2.56 55.00
C GLU A 276 40.10 3.66 54.78
N GLU A 277 40.45 4.74 54.06
CA GLU A 277 39.59 5.89 53.76
C GLU A 277 38.85 5.77 52.41
N LEU A 278 39.15 4.73 51.62
CA LEU A 278 38.50 4.49 50.31
C LEU A 278 36.97 4.42 50.40
N PRO A 279 36.34 3.73 51.38
CA PRO A 279 34.89 3.65 51.46
C PRO A 279 34.21 5.02 51.53
N ASP A 280 34.76 5.94 52.34
CA ASP A 280 34.22 7.29 52.52
C ASP A 280 34.38 8.13 51.25
N ALA A 281 35.54 8.01 50.58
CA ALA A 281 35.79 8.68 49.30
C ALA A 281 34.83 8.21 48.19
N LEU A 282 34.60 6.89 48.10
CA LEU A 282 33.71 6.30 47.11
C LEU A 282 32.24 6.65 47.38
N GLU A 283 31.81 6.71 48.65
CA GLU A 283 30.46 7.15 49.01
C GLU A 283 30.19 8.59 48.54
N GLU A 284 31.17 9.49 48.65
CA GLU A 284 31.04 10.87 48.16
C GLU A 284 30.94 10.93 46.63
N CYS A 285 31.67 10.07 45.92
CA CYS A 285 31.56 9.96 44.47
C CYS A 285 30.18 9.43 44.02
N GLU A 286 29.63 8.46 44.74
CA GLU A 286 28.28 7.91 44.49
C GLU A 286 27.19 8.95 44.76
N LYS A 287 27.28 9.71 45.86
CA LYS A 287 26.36 10.82 46.18
C LYS A 287 26.28 11.85 45.04
N ARG A 288 27.39 12.05 44.33
CA ARG A 288 27.51 13.00 43.22
C ARG A 288 27.27 12.39 41.84
N ASN A 289 26.90 11.11 41.79
CA ASN A 289 26.61 10.34 40.58
C ASN A 289 27.79 10.40 39.58
N ILE A 290 29.00 10.14 40.07
CA ILE A 290 30.25 10.13 39.29
C ILE A 290 30.60 8.70 38.91
N THR A 291 30.65 8.43 37.61
CA THR A 291 31.07 7.13 37.07
C THR A 291 32.60 7.02 37.12
N ARG A 292 33.14 5.97 37.72
CA ARG A 292 34.59 5.79 37.92
C ARG A 292 35.12 4.63 37.09
N TYR A 293 36.09 4.92 36.24
CA TYR A 293 36.94 3.93 35.58
C TYR A 293 38.24 3.79 36.35
N ALA A 294 38.71 2.57 36.57
CA ALA A 294 39.91 2.31 37.32
C ALA A 294 40.88 1.46 36.50
N ILE A 295 42.13 1.93 36.38
CA ILE A 295 43.18 1.33 35.54
C ILE A 295 44.35 0.94 36.45
N ALA A 296 44.57 -0.37 36.58
CA ALA A 296 45.70 -0.95 37.32
C ALA A 296 46.91 -1.15 36.41
N VAL A 297 48.04 -0.53 36.75
CA VAL A 297 49.31 -0.67 36.02
C VAL A 297 50.22 -1.64 36.76
N LEU A 298 50.43 -2.84 36.21
CA LEU A 298 51.13 -3.93 36.91
C LEU A 298 52.67 -3.90 36.75
N GLY A 299 53.20 -2.90 36.04
CA GLY A 299 54.61 -2.82 35.69
C GLY A 299 55.54 -2.91 36.89
N HIS A 300 55.16 -2.30 38.01
CA HIS A 300 55.92 -2.31 39.26
C HIS A 300 56.01 -3.71 39.90
N TYR A 301 54.87 -4.40 40.02
CA TYR A 301 54.73 -5.72 40.63
C TYR A 301 55.44 -6.80 39.81
N ILE A 302 55.27 -6.77 38.48
CA ILE A 302 55.90 -7.72 37.57
C ILE A 302 57.43 -7.58 37.59
N ARG A 303 57.97 -6.34 37.58
CA ARG A 303 59.41 -6.09 37.67
C ARG A 303 60.03 -6.60 38.98
N ARG A 304 59.25 -6.69 40.06
CA ARG A 304 59.70 -7.12 41.39
C ARG A 304 59.30 -8.55 41.76
N GLN A 305 58.63 -9.27 40.86
CA GLN A 305 58.10 -10.62 41.10
C GLN A 305 57.17 -10.67 42.34
N GLN A 306 56.36 -9.63 42.51
CA GLN A 306 55.37 -9.53 43.59
C GLN A 306 53.98 -9.93 43.07
N ASP A 307 53.16 -10.47 43.96
CA ASP A 307 51.79 -10.89 43.66
C ASP A 307 50.85 -9.66 43.61
N PRO A 308 50.17 -9.38 42.48
CA PRO A 308 49.33 -8.18 42.33
C PRO A 308 47.87 -8.39 42.78
N GLU A 309 47.47 -9.54 43.31
CA GLU A 309 46.06 -9.86 43.59
C GLU A 309 45.38 -8.89 44.58
N THR A 310 46.09 -8.45 45.62
CA THR A 310 45.59 -7.47 46.59
C THR A 310 45.35 -6.11 45.94
N PHE A 311 46.31 -5.64 45.15
CA PHE A 311 46.21 -4.42 44.36
C PHE A 311 45.06 -4.46 43.35
N ILE A 312 44.94 -5.54 42.56
CA ILE A 312 43.87 -5.70 41.58
C ILE A 312 42.49 -5.64 42.26
N SER A 313 42.36 -6.26 43.44
CA SER A 313 41.12 -6.24 44.22
C SER A 313 40.76 -4.84 44.70
N GLU A 314 41.75 -4.04 45.11
CA GLU A 314 41.55 -2.63 45.50
C GLU A 314 41.10 -1.78 44.30
N ILE A 315 41.73 -1.91 43.14
CA ILE A 315 41.38 -1.12 41.95
C ILE A 315 40.00 -1.51 41.40
N LYS A 316 39.63 -2.79 41.48
CA LYS A 316 38.26 -3.22 41.19
C LYS A 316 37.23 -2.59 42.13
N TYR A 317 37.57 -2.44 43.41
CA TYR A 317 36.71 -1.78 44.40
C TYR A 317 36.54 -0.28 44.12
N ILE A 318 37.54 0.38 43.52
CA ILE A 318 37.45 1.79 43.10
C ILE A 318 36.52 1.98 41.89
N ALA A 319 36.53 1.03 40.95
CA ALA A 319 35.70 1.07 39.75
C ALA A 319 34.19 1.05 40.09
N SER A 320 33.37 1.65 39.22
CA SER A 320 31.90 1.53 39.33
C SER A 320 31.41 0.13 38.95
N ASP A 321 30.22 -0.25 39.42
CA ASP A 321 29.60 -1.54 39.09
C ASP A 321 28.92 -1.55 37.70
N PRO A 322 28.95 -2.68 36.95
CA PRO A 322 29.73 -3.89 37.24
C PRO A 322 31.23 -3.69 36.93
N ASP A 323 32.10 -4.21 37.79
CA ASP A 323 33.56 -4.04 37.72
C ASP A 323 34.15 -4.45 36.36
N ASP A 324 33.70 -5.54 35.74
CA ASP A 324 34.12 -5.99 34.40
C ASP A 324 33.98 -4.92 33.28
N LYS A 325 33.11 -3.92 33.48
CA LYS A 325 32.88 -2.83 32.53
C LYS A 325 33.80 -1.62 32.78
N TYR A 326 34.13 -1.34 34.02
CA TYR A 326 34.81 -0.10 34.44
C TYR A 326 36.25 -0.30 34.92
N PHE A 327 36.67 -1.55 35.14
CA PHE A 327 38.02 -1.94 35.50
C PHE A 327 38.86 -2.33 34.27
N PHE A 328 40.12 -1.91 34.26
CA PHE A 328 41.13 -2.33 33.30
C PHE A 328 42.44 -2.62 34.03
N ASN A 329 43.20 -3.60 33.55
CA ASN A 329 44.59 -3.81 33.97
C ASN A 329 45.51 -3.83 32.76
N VAL A 330 46.74 -3.37 32.96
CA VAL A 330 47.79 -3.38 31.94
C VAL A 330 49.07 -3.98 32.51
N THR A 331 49.84 -4.64 31.67
CA THR A 331 51.06 -5.34 32.10
C THR A 331 52.18 -4.39 32.50
N ASP A 332 52.26 -3.23 31.86
CA ASP A 332 53.23 -2.18 32.14
C ASP A 332 52.72 -0.81 31.66
N GLU A 333 53.50 0.24 31.91
CA GLU A 333 53.17 1.61 31.53
C GLU A 333 53.05 1.80 30.01
N ALA A 334 53.76 1.00 29.19
CA ALA A 334 53.69 1.11 27.74
C ALA A 334 52.35 0.58 27.19
N ALA A 335 51.85 -0.51 27.79
CA ALA A 335 50.57 -1.15 27.47
C ALA A 335 49.35 -0.28 27.80
N LEU A 336 49.51 0.85 28.51
CA LEU A 336 48.45 1.86 28.64
C LEU A 336 47.97 2.37 27.27
N ASN A 337 48.83 2.40 26.26
CA ASN A 337 48.44 2.83 24.92
C ASN A 337 47.52 1.81 24.22
N ASP A 338 47.58 0.54 24.59
CA ASP A 338 46.78 -0.52 23.97
C ASP A 338 45.31 -0.46 24.39
N ILE A 339 45.04 0.12 25.57
CA ILE A 339 43.68 0.27 26.10
C ILE A 339 42.99 1.56 25.66
N VAL A 340 43.69 2.49 24.98
CA VAL A 340 43.15 3.81 24.61
C VAL A 340 41.87 3.69 23.77
N ASP A 341 41.87 2.83 22.75
CA ASP A 341 40.71 2.65 21.88
C ASP A 341 39.55 1.98 22.64
N ALA A 342 39.84 0.95 23.44
CA ALA A 342 38.83 0.24 24.22
C ALA A 342 38.20 1.13 25.31
N LEU A 343 39.02 1.92 26.00
CA LEU A 343 38.60 2.84 27.05
C LEU A 343 37.82 4.03 26.47
N GLY A 344 38.32 4.62 25.37
CA GLY A 344 37.61 5.66 24.64
C GLY A 344 36.21 5.20 24.22
N ASP A 345 36.13 4.06 23.51
CA ASP A 345 34.86 3.47 23.09
C ASP A 345 33.92 3.18 24.26
N ARG A 346 34.43 2.67 25.40
CA ARG A 346 33.60 2.41 26.59
C ARG A 346 33.08 3.68 27.25
N ILE A 347 33.88 4.75 27.31
CA ILE A 347 33.47 6.06 27.83
C ILE A 347 32.37 6.64 26.94
N PHE A 348 32.53 6.57 25.61
CA PHE A 348 31.51 7.01 24.66
C PHE A 348 30.22 6.18 24.74
N ARG A 349 30.30 4.87 25.01
CA ARG A 349 29.12 4.00 25.19
C ARG A 349 28.43 4.18 26.55
N SER A 350 29.17 4.57 27.59
CA SER A 350 28.64 4.68 28.97
C SER A 350 28.13 6.08 29.30
N GLY A 351 28.50 7.09 28.50
CA GLY A 351 27.79 8.36 28.43
C GLY A 351 26.42 8.17 27.77
N GLU A 352 25.46 7.57 28.48
CA GLU A 352 24.06 7.64 28.07
C GLU A 352 23.68 9.11 27.84
N ILE A 353 23.23 9.39 26.61
CA ILE A 353 23.02 10.72 26.07
C ILE A 353 21.83 11.44 26.72
N ARG A 354 21.98 12.06 27.89
CA ARG A 354 20.91 12.91 28.46
C ARG A 354 20.72 14.22 27.68
N CYS A 355 19.95 14.19 26.60
CA CYS A 355 19.53 15.36 25.87
C CYS A 355 18.49 16.19 26.66
N LYS A 356 18.78 17.46 26.97
CA LYS A 356 17.78 18.44 27.45
C LYS A 356 17.28 19.30 26.28
N ALA A 357 15.96 19.39 26.13
CA ALA A 357 15.27 20.41 25.33
C ALA A 357 15.01 21.68 26.17
N PRO A 358 14.77 22.87 25.56
CA PRO A 358 14.59 24.12 26.30
C PRO A 358 13.28 24.12 27.11
N SER A 359 13.41 24.31 28.42
CA SER A 359 12.34 24.25 29.42
C SER A 359 11.21 25.25 29.23
N LYS A 360 9.97 24.78 29.38
CA LYS A 360 8.95 25.35 30.30
C LYS A 360 7.81 24.34 30.63
N HIS A 361 8.05 23.13 31.17
CA HIS A 361 6.99 22.37 31.87
C HIS A 361 7.58 21.29 32.82
N ILE A 362 6.97 21.13 34.00
CA ILE A 362 7.56 20.51 35.22
C ILE A 362 7.40 18.96 35.29
N LEU A 363 6.79 18.31 34.29
CA LEU A 363 6.61 16.84 34.26
C LEU A 363 7.64 16.08 33.37
N TRP A 364 8.61 16.79 32.80
CA TRP A 364 9.48 16.28 31.72
C TRP A 364 10.59 15.26 32.06
N PRO A 365 11.14 15.10 33.28
CA PRO A 365 12.34 14.26 33.49
C PRO A 365 12.16 12.76 33.18
N LEU A 366 10.96 12.20 33.36
CA LEU A 366 10.63 10.81 33.00
C LEU A 366 10.41 10.63 31.49
N LEU A 367 9.82 11.63 30.84
CA LEU A 367 9.61 11.67 29.39
C LEU A 367 10.94 11.75 28.61
N VAL A 368 11.95 12.46 29.13
CA VAL A 368 13.29 12.57 28.47
C VAL A 368 14.00 11.22 28.36
N LYS A 369 13.90 10.36 29.39
CA LYS A 369 14.53 9.03 29.38
C LYS A 369 13.84 8.07 28.38
N TYR A 370 12.53 8.20 28.24
CA TYR A 370 11.72 7.48 27.25
C TYR A 370 11.96 7.99 25.81
N PHE A 371 12.06 9.31 25.62
CA PHE A 371 12.30 9.96 24.32
C PHE A 371 13.70 9.69 23.74
N MET A 372 14.68 9.36 24.61
CA MET A 372 16.04 8.96 24.22
C MET A 372 16.08 7.62 23.45
N VAL A 373 15.47 6.57 24.02
CA VAL A 373 15.41 5.22 23.42
C VAL A 373 14.66 5.26 22.08
N LEU A 374 13.71 6.16 21.97
CA LEU A 374 12.90 6.43 20.78
C LEU A 374 13.67 6.96 19.57
N SER A 375 14.72 7.74 19.77
CA SER A 375 15.21 8.66 18.72
C SER A 375 16.44 8.16 17.96
N HIS A 376 17.18 7.19 18.49
CA HIS A 376 18.47 6.81 17.89
C HIS A 376 18.32 6.16 16.50
N LEU A 377 17.20 5.48 16.23
CA LEU A 377 16.96 4.77 14.96
C LEU A 377 15.49 4.87 14.49
N SER A 378 14.75 5.91 14.90
CA SER A 378 13.31 6.04 14.61
C SER A 378 12.94 5.98 13.12
N GLN A 379 13.86 6.37 12.22
CA GLN A 379 13.64 6.47 10.76
C GLN A 379 12.36 7.22 10.40
N THR A 380 12.07 8.30 11.13
CA THR A 380 10.89 9.12 10.94
C THR A 380 11.17 10.30 9.99
N PRO A 381 10.54 10.35 8.80
CA PRO A 381 9.37 9.57 8.46
C PRO A 381 9.65 8.46 7.46
N PHE A 382 9.27 7.25 7.84
CA PHE A 382 9.33 6.09 6.97
C PHE A 382 8.20 6.13 5.94
N HIS A 383 7.00 6.50 6.39
CA HIS A 383 5.83 6.77 5.56
C HIS A 383 5.14 8.03 6.06
N VAL A 384 4.51 8.77 5.15
CA VAL A 384 3.84 10.05 5.42
C VAL A 384 2.41 9.97 4.94
N PHE A 385 1.47 10.44 5.75
CA PHE A 385 0.09 10.65 5.33
C PHE A 385 -0.37 12.05 5.74
N LEU A 386 -0.90 12.79 4.78
CA LEU A 386 -1.34 14.16 5.00
C LEU A 386 -2.78 14.19 5.48
N LEU A 387 -3.01 15.00 6.51
CA LEU A 387 -4.31 15.24 7.11
C LEU A 387 -4.71 16.71 6.87
N GLN A 388 -5.99 17.02 7.03
CA GLN A 388 -6.45 18.42 6.98
C GLN A 388 -5.84 19.29 8.10
N ASP A 389 -5.50 18.68 9.24
CA ASP A 389 -5.03 19.34 10.46
C ASP A 389 -3.55 19.10 10.75
N GLY A 390 -2.79 18.52 9.82
CA GLY A 390 -1.36 18.23 9.99
C GLY A 390 -0.86 17.03 9.20
N ILE A 391 0.19 16.40 9.70
CA ILE A 391 0.88 15.28 9.07
C ILE A 391 0.95 14.11 10.05
N LEU A 392 0.62 12.91 9.57
CA LEU A 392 0.84 11.66 10.29
C LEU A 392 2.09 10.97 9.73
N PHE A 393 3.02 10.65 10.62
CA PHE A 393 4.29 10.02 10.31
C PHE A 393 4.37 8.62 10.89
N GLY A 394 4.93 7.71 10.10
CA GLY A 394 5.31 6.37 10.54
C GLY A 394 6.71 6.32 11.16
N MET A 395 6.84 5.70 12.33
CA MET A 395 8.08 5.62 13.11
C MET A 395 8.57 4.17 13.27
N VAL A 396 9.01 3.55 12.18
CA VAL A 396 9.31 2.10 12.14
C VAL A 396 10.35 1.64 13.17
N GLY A 397 11.39 2.46 13.42
CA GLY A 397 12.46 2.09 14.34
C GLY A 397 12.26 2.56 15.79
N ALA A 398 11.11 3.15 16.10
CA ALA A 398 10.77 3.53 17.47
C ALA A 398 10.70 2.30 18.39
N TYR A 399 11.08 2.49 19.67
CA TYR A 399 10.94 1.48 20.72
C TYR A 399 11.58 0.12 20.40
N ASP A 400 12.85 0.12 19.96
CA ASP A 400 13.57 -1.09 19.52
C ASP A 400 12.85 -1.81 18.36
N TRP A 401 12.44 -1.05 17.34
CA TRP A 401 11.75 -1.53 16.14
C TRP A 401 10.35 -2.15 16.38
N ASP A 402 9.78 -2.02 17.58
CA ASP A 402 8.34 -2.23 17.76
C ASP A 402 7.55 -1.30 16.84
N GLY A 403 8.02 -0.06 16.70
CA GLY A 403 7.48 0.97 15.84
C GLY A 403 6.40 1.81 16.51
N GLY A 404 5.88 2.79 15.79
CA GLY A 404 4.87 3.72 16.29
C GLY A 404 4.45 4.75 15.25
N VAL A 405 3.71 5.76 15.69
CA VAL A 405 3.27 6.88 14.86
C VAL A 405 3.56 8.21 15.55
N LEU A 406 3.64 9.29 14.77
CA LEU A 406 3.77 10.66 15.26
C LEU A 406 2.87 11.56 14.44
N LYS A 407 2.05 12.37 15.10
CA LYS A 407 1.21 13.37 14.44
C LYS A 407 1.80 14.75 14.71
N GLU A 408 2.03 15.52 13.66
CA GLU A 408 2.46 16.91 13.73
C GLU A 408 1.35 17.79 13.18
N GLY A 409 0.64 18.50 14.05
CA GLY A 409 -0.48 19.37 13.69
C GLY A 409 -0.26 20.81 14.12
N THR A 410 -1.24 21.66 13.84
CA THR A 410 -1.22 23.10 14.20
C THR A 410 -1.18 23.34 15.72
N GLU A 411 -1.78 22.44 16.50
CA GLU A 411 -1.80 22.48 17.97
C GLU A 411 -0.51 21.94 18.61
N GLY A 412 0.42 21.41 17.79
CA GLY A 412 1.69 20.86 18.22
C GLY A 412 1.88 19.40 17.83
N ARG A 413 2.90 18.80 18.43
CA ARG A 413 3.33 17.44 18.12
C ARG A 413 2.79 16.45 19.14
N ILE A 414 2.16 15.40 18.65
CA ILE A 414 1.60 14.32 19.44
C ILE A 414 2.39 13.05 19.11
N MET A 415 2.94 12.43 20.14
CA MET A 415 3.72 11.21 20.03
C MET A 415 3.30 10.22 21.12
N PRO A 416 2.49 9.20 20.76
CA PRO A 416 2.08 8.16 21.70
C PRO A 416 3.26 7.41 22.33
N THR A 417 3.11 7.03 23.60
CA THR A 417 4.08 6.18 24.30
C THR A 417 4.01 4.73 23.80
N ARG A 418 5.01 3.90 24.15
CA ARG A 418 4.98 2.46 23.80
C ARG A 418 3.78 1.77 24.44
N GLU A 419 3.51 2.13 25.70
CA GLU A 419 2.44 1.58 26.53
C GLU A 419 1.06 1.82 25.91
N ALA A 420 0.88 2.90 25.15
CA ALA A 420 -0.36 3.21 24.44
C ALA A 420 -0.74 2.12 23.41
N PHE A 421 0.22 1.32 22.94
CA PHE A 421 -0.01 0.22 22.00
C PHE A 421 0.00 -1.18 22.66
N GLU A 422 0.17 -1.27 23.98
CA GLU A 422 0.44 -2.53 24.69
C GLU A 422 -0.69 -3.56 24.56
N SER A 423 -1.94 -3.11 24.38
CA SER A 423 -3.10 -4.00 24.18
C SER A 423 -2.95 -4.91 22.96
N GLU A 424 -2.31 -4.42 21.90
CA GLU A 424 -2.09 -5.19 20.65
C GLU A 424 -0.63 -5.56 20.39
N PHE A 425 0.30 -4.89 21.07
CA PHE A 425 1.76 -5.06 20.99
C PHE A 425 2.35 -5.30 22.38
N PRO A 426 2.10 -6.48 22.97
CA PRO A 426 2.43 -6.75 24.36
C PRO A 426 3.96 -6.90 24.56
N GLN A 427 4.43 -6.63 25.78
CA GLN A 427 5.85 -6.51 26.12
C GLN A 427 6.66 -7.79 25.79
N GLU A 428 6.05 -8.98 25.82
CA GLU A 428 6.74 -10.24 25.50
C GLU A 428 7.20 -10.30 24.04
N LEU A 429 6.63 -9.47 23.16
CA LEU A 429 6.95 -9.42 21.73
C LEU A 429 7.87 -8.26 21.36
N LYS A 430 8.39 -7.49 22.33
CA LYS A 430 9.22 -6.31 22.08
C LYS A 430 10.44 -6.58 21.17
N ASN A 431 11.01 -7.77 21.25
CA ASN A 431 12.20 -8.14 20.46
C ASN A 431 11.86 -8.64 19.04
N HIS A 432 10.58 -8.67 18.65
CA HIS A 432 10.15 -9.19 17.35
C HIS A 432 10.27 -8.16 16.22
N ALA A 433 10.55 -6.89 16.55
CA ALA A 433 10.69 -5.80 15.59
C ALA A 433 9.47 -5.72 14.66
N ALA A 434 8.31 -5.37 15.23
CA ALA A 434 7.02 -5.41 14.55
C ALA A 434 6.89 -4.41 13.38
N TYR A 435 7.69 -3.34 13.39
CA TYR A 435 7.70 -2.27 12.39
C TYR A 435 6.36 -1.52 12.29
N LEU A 436 5.70 -1.25 13.42
CA LEU A 436 4.50 -0.42 13.42
C LEU A 436 4.82 0.97 12.84
N GLY A 437 3.93 1.47 11.97
CA GLY A 437 4.13 2.71 11.23
C GLY A 437 4.94 2.52 9.95
N TYR A 438 5.15 1.28 9.48
CA TYR A 438 5.69 1.05 8.14
C TYR A 438 4.80 1.67 7.06
N THR A 439 3.50 1.62 7.29
CA THR A 439 2.49 2.41 6.58
C THR A 439 1.66 3.19 7.57
N VAL A 440 1.21 4.36 7.15
CA VAL A 440 0.24 5.18 7.87
C VAL A 440 -0.81 5.70 6.91
N SER A 441 -2.06 5.74 7.34
CA SER A 441 -3.20 6.27 6.58
C SER A 441 -4.29 6.75 7.53
N SER A 442 -5.41 7.23 7.00
CA SER A 442 -6.61 7.52 7.78
C SER A 442 -7.86 7.12 7.02
N VAL A 443 -8.90 6.76 7.75
CA VAL A 443 -10.21 6.42 7.20
C VAL A 443 -11.29 7.21 7.93
N MET A 444 -12.35 7.55 7.21
CA MET A 444 -13.57 8.13 7.76
C MET A 444 -14.61 7.02 7.88
N VAL A 445 -15.30 6.90 9.01
CA VAL A 445 -16.38 5.91 9.20
C VAL A 445 -17.72 6.60 9.46
N GLY A 446 -18.82 5.85 9.38
CA GLY A 446 -20.20 6.37 9.26
C GLY A 446 -20.66 7.46 10.25
N ASP A 447 -20.03 7.60 11.41
CA ASP A 447 -20.28 8.70 12.35
C ASP A 447 -19.43 9.96 12.08
N TRP A 448 -18.89 10.11 10.86
CA TRP A 448 -17.87 11.11 10.48
C TRP A 448 -16.64 11.07 11.38
N ARG A 449 -16.38 9.91 11.96
CA ARG A 449 -15.30 9.70 12.90
C ARG A 449 -14.05 9.30 12.13
N ARG A 450 -12.96 10.03 12.36
CA ARG A 450 -11.66 9.72 11.76
C ARG A 450 -10.96 8.66 12.60
N LEU A 451 -10.53 7.59 11.95
CA LEU A 451 -9.60 6.62 12.52
C LEU A 451 -8.28 6.68 11.78
N TYR A 452 -7.20 6.61 12.53
CA TYR A 452 -5.86 6.47 11.99
C TYR A 452 -5.56 5.00 11.76
N VAL A 453 -4.82 4.71 10.70
CA VAL A 453 -4.45 3.35 10.32
C VAL A 453 -2.93 3.23 10.32
N ALA A 454 -2.39 2.19 10.94
CA ALA A 454 -0.96 1.92 10.93
C ALA A 454 -0.68 0.43 10.68
N GLY A 455 0.22 0.16 9.73
CA GLY A 455 0.68 -1.19 9.41
C GLY A 455 1.94 -1.57 10.17
N ALA A 456 2.02 -2.83 10.58
CA ALA A 456 3.13 -3.48 11.27
C ALA A 456 3.46 -4.81 10.56
N PRO A 457 4.09 -4.79 9.38
CA PRO A 457 4.21 -5.95 8.49
C PRO A 457 5.07 -7.09 9.05
N ARG A 458 5.87 -6.82 10.10
CA ARG A 458 6.70 -7.83 10.77
C ARG A 458 6.10 -8.36 12.07
N PHE A 459 4.95 -7.86 12.52
CA PHE A 459 4.31 -8.33 13.75
C PHE A 459 4.10 -9.85 13.72
N LYS A 460 4.65 -10.55 14.74
CA LYS A 460 4.69 -12.04 14.81
C LYS A 460 5.17 -12.71 13.52
N HIS A 461 5.98 -12.02 12.72
CA HIS A 461 6.42 -12.42 11.38
C HIS A 461 5.29 -12.64 10.37
N LYS A 462 4.03 -12.30 10.69
CA LYS A 462 2.88 -12.46 9.79
C LYS A 462 2.35 -11.13 9.27
N GLY A 463 2.49 -10.08 10.08
CA GLY A 463 1.97 -8.75 9.82
C GLY A 463 0.65 -8.46 10.55
N LYS A 464 0.40 -7.19 10.82
CA LYS A 464 -0.82 -6.68 11.46
C LYS A 464 -1.11 -5.26 10.94
N VAL A 465 -2.37 -4.86 10.91
CA VAL A 465 -2.81 -3.47 10.73
C VAL A 465 -3.72 -3.10 11.89
N ILE A 466 -3.53 -1.93 12.48
CA ILE A 466 -4.40 -1.40 13.53
C ILE A 466 -5.13 -0.14 13.06
N LEU A 467 -6.38 0.00 13.51
CA LEU A 467 -7.20 1.19 13.36
C LEU A 467 -7.43 1.77 14.75
N PHE A 468 -7.12 3.04 14.94
CA PHE A 468 -7.12 3.65 16.27
C PHE A 468 -7.53 5.12 16.25
N GLU A 469 -8.04 5.56 17.39
CA GLU A 469 -8.22 6.98 17.70
C GLU A 469 -6.96 7.47 18.41
N LEU A 470 -6.56 8.71 18.10
CA LEU A 470 -5.43 9.38 18.75
C LEU A 470 -5.96 10.65 19.41
N SER A 471 -5.85 10.72 20.73
CA SER A 471 -6.18 11.91 21.49
C SER A 471 -5.06 12.96 21.42
N ASN A 472 -5.38 14.21 21.77
CA ASN A 472 -4.40 15.28 21.85
C ASN A 472 -3.33 15.07 22.94
N ASP A 473 -3.65 14.29 23.98
CA ASP A 473 -2.72 13.94 25.05
C ASP A 473 -1.78 12.76 24.68
N GLY A 474 -1.97 12.16 23.51
CA GLY A 474 -1.18 11.03 23.01
C GLY A 474 -1.73 9.65 23.39
N ASP A 475 -2.87 9.57 24.09
CA ASP A 475 -3.56 8.31 24.33
C ASP A 475 -4.09 7.72 23.03
N VAL A 476 -3.89 6.41 22.88
CA VAL A 476 -4.31 5.62 21.72
C VAL A 476 -5.41 4.66 22.14
N ASN A 477 -6.55 4.74 21.45
CA ASN A 477 -7.63 3.77 21.59
C ASN A 477 -7.69 2.92 20.32
N ILE A 478 -7.22 1.68 20.39
CA ILE A 478 -7.26 0.75 19.24
C ILE A 478 -8.68 0.22 19.08
N VAL A 479 -9.35 0.67 18.03
CA VAL A 479 -10.74 0.33 17.72
C VAL A 479 -10.82 -1.03 17.04
N GLN A 480 -9.86 -1.36 16.18
CA GLN A 480 -9.83 -2.63 15.47
C GLN A 480 -8.39 -3.06 15.13
N ALA A 481 -8.13 -4.36 15.17
CA ALA A 481 -6.87 -4.95 14.71
C ALA A 481 -7.11 -6.05 13.67
N LEU A 482 -6.46 -5.92 12.51
CA LEU A 482 -6.50 -6.86 11.40
C LEU A 482 -5.19 -7.67 11.37
N ASN A 483 -5.28 -8.99 11.41
CA ASN A 483 -4.11 -9.87 11.55
C ASN A 483 -3.77 -10.58 10.24
N GLY A 484 -2.49 -10.61 9.86
CA GLY A 484 -1.99 -11.39 8.74
C GLY A 484 -2.01 -12.90 9.02
N GLU A 485 -2.32 -13.69 8.00
CA GLU A 485 -2.48 -15.15 8.14
C GLU A 485 -1.16 -15.91 7.99
N GLN A 486 -0.35 -15.52 7.00
CA GLN A 486 0.83 -16.24 6.54
C GLN A 486 2.13 -15.57 7.00
N ILE A 487 3.07 -16.38 7.51
CA ILE A 487 4.40 -15.93 7.90
C ILE A 487 5.18 -15.42 6.68
N GLY A 488 5.93 -14.33 6.85
CA GLY A 488 6.72 -13.70 5.81
C GLY A 488 5.90 -12.96 4.75
N SER A 489 4.56 -12.96 4.83
CA SER A 489 3.71 -12.34 3.80
C SER A 489 3.80 -10.81 3.75
N TYR A 490 4.34 -10.21 4.81
CA TYR A 490 4.52 -8.77 4.96
C TYR A 490 3.18 -8.01 4.95
N TYR A 491 2.14 -8.62 5.53
CA TYR A 491 0.79 -8.07 5.60
C TYR A 491 0.73 -6.73 6.34
N GLY A 492 0.20 -5.69 5.70
CA GLY A 492 0.20 -4.32 6.23
C GLY A 492 1.34 -3.44 5.72
N SER A 493 2.08 -3.90 4.71
CA SER A 493 3.17 -3.11 4.11
C SER A 493 2.71 -1.99 3.19
N GLU A 494 1.46 -2.07 2.70
CA GLU A 494 0.76 -1.04 1.94
C GLU A 494 -0.71 -1.06 2.38
N VAL A 495 -1.32 0.11 2.61
CA VAL A 495 -2.70 0.24 3.06
C VAL A 495 -3.36 1.38 2.30
N CYS A 496 -4.56 1.16 1.77
CA CYS A 496 -5.30 2.16 1.01
C CYS A 496 -6.78 2.14 1.41
N GLY A 497 -7.28 3.28 1.91
CA GLY A 497 -8.70 3.50 2.15
C GLY A 497 -9.35 4.10 0.90
N LEU A 498 -10.49 3.55 0.49
CA LEU A 498 -11.28 4.01 -0.65
C LEU A 498 -12.68 4.38 -0.17
N ASP A 499 -13.05 5.63 -0.45
CA ASP A 499 -14.43 6.11 -0.51
C ASP A 499 -14.88 5.90 -1.96
N VAL A 500 -15.70 4.87 -2.21
CA VAL A 500 -15.97 4.38 -3.57
C VAL A 500 -17.07 5.18 -4.22
N ASP A 501 -18.11 5.57 -3.48
CA ASP A 501 -19.23 6.36 -3.97
C ASP A 501 -19.09 7.87 -3.70
N GLN A 502 -17.95 8.30 -3.14
CA GLN A 502 -17.57 9.69 -2.91
C GLN A 502 -18.49 10.43 -1.94
N ASP A 503 -19.02 9.72 -0.93
CA ASP A 503 -19.90 10.28 0.09
C ASP A 503 -19.16 10.91 1.28
N GLY A 504 -17.83 10.77 1.33
CA GLY A 504 -16.93 11.24 2.40
C GLY A 504 -16.62 10.19 3.46
N ILE A 505 -17.20 8.99 3.37
CA ILE A 505 -16.97 7.84 4.24
C ILE A 505 -16.14 6.81 3.49
N THR A 506 -15.19 6.18 4.19
CA THR A 506 -14.37 5.12 3.60
C THR A 506 -15.13 3.80 3.59
N ASP A 507 -15.57 3.37 2.41
CA ASP A 507 -16.27 2.11 2.18
C ASP A 507 -15.36 0.87 2.28
N VAL A 508 -14.15 0.98 1.73
CA VAL A 508 -13.25 -0.16 1.53
C VAL A 508 -11.87 0.18 2.08
N LEU A 509 -11.33 -0.71 2.91
CA LEU A 509 -9.94 -0.70 3.34
C LEU A 509 -9.19 -1.86 2.69
N LEU A 510 -8.17 -1.54 1.92
CA LEU A 510 -7.27 -2.51 1.29
C LEU A 510 -6.01 -2.66 2.11
N VAL A 511 -5.60 -3.91 2.31
CA VAL A 511 -4.34 -4.24 2.99
C VAL A 511 -3.51 -5.18 2.14
N ALA A 512 -2.32 -4.76 1.76
CA ALA A 512 -1.42 -5.58 0.94
C ALA A 512 -0.50 -6.49 1.77
N ALA A 513 -0.13 -7.60 1.15
CA ALA A 513 0.85 -8.57 1.61
C ALA A 513 1.69 -9.01 0.38
N PRO A 514 2.59 -8.16 -0.13
CA PRO A 514 3.29 -8.38 -1.39
C PRO A 514 4.24 -9.60 -1.34
N MET A 515 4.71 -10.01 -0.16
CA MET A 515 5.56 -11.18 -0.01
C MET A 515 4.76 -12.47 0.25
N TYR A 516 3.43 -12.44 0.10
CA TYR A 516 2.60 -13.62 0.25
C TYR A 516 3.02 -14.72 -0.74
N LEU A 517 3.28 -15.91 -0.21
CA LEU A 517 3.65 -17.10 -0.95
C LEU A 517 2.40 -17.79 -1.50
N GLY A 518 2.28 -17.82 -2.82
CA GLY A 518 1.24 -18.51 -3.56
C GLY A 518 1.59 -19.97 -3.89
N PRO A 519 0.86 -20.60 -4.82
CA PRO A 519 1.14 -21.96 -5.27
C PRO A 519 2.60 -22.12 -5.74
N GLY A 520 3.26 -23.20 -5.30
CA GLY A 520 4.65 -23.46 -5.65
C GLY A 520 5.69 -22.68 -4.86
N ASN A 521 5.32 -22.08 -3.72
CA ASN A 521 6.21 -21.29 -2.83
C ASN A 521 6.85 -20.09 -3.51
N LYS A 522 6.09 -19.45 -4.41
CA LYS A 522 6.52 -18.26 -5.14
C LYS A 522 5.87 -17.01 -4.56
N GLU A 523 6.57 -15.88 -4.58
CA GLU A 523 6.10 -14.59 -4.03
C GLU A 523 5.02 -13.98 -4.92
N ALA A 524 3.82 -14.57 -4.92
CA ALA A 524 2.70 -14.09 -5.72
C ALA A 524 2.24 -12.69 -5.26
N GLY A 525 2.26 -12.44 -3.96
CA GLY A 525 1.64 -11.27 -3.36
C GLY A 525 0.12 -11.40 -3.27
N LYS A 526 -0.51 -10.61 -2.40
CA LYS A 526 -1.96 -10.64 -2.15
C LYS A 526 -2.44 -9.29 -1.63
N VAL A 527 -3.64 -8.88 -2.03
CA VAL A 527 -4.30 -7.68 -1.50
C VAL A 527 -5.66 -8.09 -0.92
N TYR A 528 -5.83 -7.84 0.38
CA TYR A 528 -7.04 -8.17 1.13
C TYR A 528 -8.01 -6.99 1.07
N ILE A 529 -9.30 -7.31 0.93
CA ILE A 529 -10.38 -6.34 0.88
C ILE A 529 -11.12 -6.43 2.21
N TYR A 530 -11.30 -5.29 2.87
CA TYR A 530 -12.18 -5.15 4.01
C TYR A 530 -13.24 -4.11 3.69
N SER A 531 -14.51 -4.45 3.89
CA SER A 531 -15.63 -3.54 3.63
C SER A 531 -16.22 -3.03 4.93
N LEU A 532 -16.63 -1.76 4.93
CA LEU A 532 -17.30 -1.14 6.06
C LEU A 532 -18.64 -1.86 6.34
N SER A 533 -18.88 -2.25 7.59
CA SER A 533 -20.13 -2.91 8.02
C SER A 533 -20.69 -2.25 9.28
N GLY A 534 -22.01 -2.31 9.46
CA GLY A 534 -22.69 -1.64 10.58
C GLY A 534 -22.55 -2.35 11.93
N GLU A 535 -22.21 -3.65 11.95
CA GLU A 535 -22.04 -4.42 13.20
C GLU A 535 -20.56 -4.49 13.67
N GLU A 536 -19.63 -4.55 12.72
CA GLU A 536 -18.18 -4.55 12.91
C GLU A 536 -17.58 -3.57 11.89
N LEU A 537 -16.58 -2.75 12.26
CA LEU A 537 -16.08 -1.68 11.40
C LEU A 537 -15.67 -2.18 10.00
N PHE A 538 -14.53 -2.85 9.86
CA PHE A 538 -14.03 -3.34 8.57
C PHE A 538 -14.00 -4.87 8.56
N VAL A 539 -14.90 -5.49 7.80
CA VAL A 539 -15.06 -6.96 7.74
C VAL A 539 -14.41 -7.50 6.47
N SER A 540 -13.72 -8.64 6.56
CA SER A 540 -13.07 -9.25 5.41
C SER A 540 -14.07 -9.59 4.31
N ASN A 541 -13.82 -9.05 3.11
CA ASN A 541 -14.58 -9.27 1.89
C ASN A 541 -13.68 -9.95 0.83
N GLY A 542 -12.89 -10.92 1.25
CA GLY A 542 -12.00 -11.67 0.35
C GLY A 542 -10.79 -10.85 -0.14
N THR A 543 -10.30 -11.16 -1.33
CA THR A 543 -9.07 -10.58 -1.89
C THR A 543 -9.22 -10.22 -3.37
N LEU A 544 -8.43 -9.26 -3.83
CA LEU A 544 -8.31 -8.94 -5.25
C LEU A 544 -7.70 -10.12 -6.02
N LYS A 545 -8.17 -10.33 -7.25
CA LYS A 545 -7.74 -11.41 -8.14
C LYS A 545 -6.78 -10.88 -9.20
N ALA A 546 -5.50 -11.19 -9.00
CA ALA A 546 -4.47 -11.08 -10.02
C ALA A 546 -4.66 -12.13 -11.13
N GLU A 547 -3.81 -12.08 -12.15
CA GLU A 547 -3.79 -13.03 -13.26
C GLU A 547 -3.40 -14.45 -12.77
N ASP A 548 -4.04 -15.51 -13.31
CA ASP A 548 -3.85 -16.89 -12.85
C ASP A 548 -2.40 -17.42 -12.99
N ARG A 549 -1.58 -16.77 -13.82
CA ARG A 549 -0.18 -17.13 -14.07
C ARG A 549 0.84 -16.26 -13.33
N SER A 550 0.37 -15.33 -12.52
CA SER A 550 1.21 -14.43 -11.75
C SER A 550 2.10 -15.21 -10.78
N GLN A 551 3.41 -15.16 -11.00
CA GLN A 551 4.41 -15.86 -10.20
C GLN A 551 5.52 -14.88 -9.85
N ASP A 552 5.96 -14.90 -8.59
CA ASP A 552 7.01 -14.01 -8.09
C ASP A 552 6.73 -12.53 -8.42
N ALA A 553 5.46 -12.14 -8.33
CA ALA A 553 4.96 -10.86 -8.85
C ALA A 553 5.03 -9.71 -7.85
N ARG A 554 5.01 -10.04 -6.54
CA ARG A 554 4.78 -9.08 -5.46
C ARG A 554 3.55 -8.20 -5.69
N PHE A 555 2.45 -8.82 -6.09
CA PHE A 555 1.18 -8.14 -6.28
C PHE A 555 0.74 -7.43 -4.98
N GLY A 556 0.45 -6.13 -5.08
CA GLY A 556 0.17 -5.27 -3.92
C GLY A 556 1.39 -4.51 -3.40
N TYR A 557 2.48 -4.44 -4.16
CA TYR A 557 3.67 -3.68 -3.76
C TYR A 557 3.38 -2.18 -3.63
N ALA A 558 2.53 -1.64 -4.52
CA ALA A 558 2.06 -0.27 -4.49
C ALA A 558 0.54 -0.26 -4.73
N LEU A 559 -0.17 0.62 -4.03
CA LEU A 559 -1.60 0.86 -4.20
C LEU A 559 -1.82 2.35 -4.45
N ALA A 560 -2.75 2.69 -5.34
CA ALA A 560 -3.17 4.07 -5.54
C ALA A 560 -4.68 4.14 -5.79
N SER A 561 -5.37 4.98 -4.99
CA SER A 561 -6.76 5.36 -5.23
C SER A 561 -6.80 6.36 -6.38
N VAL A 562 -7.72 6.16 -7.32
CA VAL A 562 -7.91 6.99 -8.50
C VAL A 562 -9.38 7.43 -8.58
N PRO A 563 -9.68 8.74 -8.71
CA PRO A 563 -11.04 9.25 -8.54
C PRO A 563 -12.15 8.56 -9.35
N ASP A 564 -11.99 8.42 -10.66
CA ASP A 564 -12.93 7.73 -11.57
C ASP A 564 -12.27 7.60 -12.95
N LEU A 565 -11.73 6.42 -13.31
CA LEU A 565 -11.06 6.24 -14.62
C LEU A 565 -12.05 5.95 -15.74
N ASN A 566 -13.21 5.38 -15.43
CA ASN A 566 -14.21 4.98 -16.43
C ASN A 566 -15.40 5.93 -16.55
N HIS A 567 -15.40 7.03 -15.82
CA HIS A 567 -16.47 8.04 -15.77
C HIS A 567 -17.83 7.46 -15.38
N ASP A 568 -17.86 6.45 -14.50
CA ASP A 568 -19.10 5.83 -14.01
C ASP A 568 -19.57 6.39 -12.66
N GLY A 569 -18.80 7.32 -12.08
CA GLY A 569 -19.05 7.99 -10.81
C GLY A 569 -18.43 7.30 -9.60
N TYR A 570 -17.66 6.22 -9.76
CA TYR A 570 -17.05 5.49 -8.66
C TYR A 570 -15.53 5.56 -8.66
N THR A 571 -14.94 5.52 -7.46
CA THR A 571 -13.49 5.49 -7.30
C THR A 571 -12.87 4.13 -7.62
N ASP A 572 -11.77 4.21 -8.36
CA ASP A 572 -11.02 3.09 -8.90
C ASP A 572 -9.71 2.87 -8.15
N LEU A 573 -9.10 1.72 -8.43
CA LEU A 573 -7.88 1.29 -7.77
C LEU A 573 -6.83 0.83 -8.78
N LEU A 574 -5.60 1.28 -8.57
CA LEU A 574 -4.40 0.74 -9.20
C LEU A 574 -3.61 -0.13 -8.24
N VAL A 575 -3.11 -1.25 -8.75
CA VAL A 575 -2.26 -2.18 -8.00
C VAL A 575 -1.00 -2.54 -8.78
N GLY A 576 0.16 -2.27 -8.17
CA GLY A 576 1.48 -2.59 -8.71
C GLY A 576 1.94 -4.01 -8.39
N ALA A 577 2.58 -4.65 -9.37
CA ALA A 577 3.23 -5.96 -9.26
C ALA A 577 4.61 -5.95 -9.94
N PRO A 578 5.61 -5.26 -9.37
CA PRO A 578 6.86 -4.94 -10.05
C PRO A 578 7.74 -6.14 -10.41
N LEU A 579 7.59 -7.28 -9.71
CA LEU A 579 8.43 -8.45 -10.00
C LEU A 579 7.81 -9.41 -11.03
N GLU A 580 6.59 -9.15 -11.49
CA GLU A 580 5.88 -10.01 -12.43
C GLU A 580 6.60 -10.11 -13.79
N ASP A 581 6.31 -11.17 -14.56
CA ASP A 581 6.86 -11.41 -15.89
C ASP A 581 8.41 -11.45 -15.90
N GLY A 582 9.01 -11.95 -14.82
CA GLY A 582 10.45 -12.04 -14.68
C GLY A 582 11.09 -10.67 -14.47
N HIS A 583 10.66 -9.95 -13.42
CA HIS A 583 11.16 -8.63 -13.03
C HIS A 583 10.83 -7.50 -14.03
N LYS A 584 9.96 -7.76 -15.03
CA LYS A 584 9.48 -6.74 -15.97
C LYS A 584 8.42 -5.85 -15.34
N GLY A 585 7.61 -6.43 -14.47
CA GLY A 585 6.57 -5.75 -13.71
C GLY A 585 5.27 -5.54 -14.48
N ALA A 586 4.20 -5.32 -13.73
CA ALA A 586 2.87 -5.06 -14.27
C ALA A 586 2.07 -4.10 -13.37
N LEU A 587 1.05 -3.51 -13.97
CA LEU A 587 0.04 -2.69 -13.31
C LEU A 587 -1.35 -3.28 -13.55
N TYR A 588 -2.18 -3.30 -12.51
CA TYR A 588 -3.57 -3.76 -12.58
C TYR A 588 -4.52 -2.62 -12.27
N VAL A 589 -5.64 -2.56 -13.02
CA VAL A 589 -6.73 -1.61 -12.84
C VAL A 589 -7.96 -2.35 -12.34
N TYR A 590 -8.56 -1.89 -11.26
CA TYR A 590 -9.79 -2.43 -10.65
C TYR A 590 -10.84 -1.32 -10.54
N HIS A 591 -12.08 -1.64 -10.89
CA HIS A 591 -13.17 -0.67 -10.84
C HIS A 591 -13.97 -0.69 -9.54
N GLY A 592 -14.42 0.49 -9.13
CA GLY A 592 -15.48 0.68 -8.13
C GLY A 592 -16.85 0.25 -8.66
N LEU A 593 -17.78 -0.03 -7.74
CA LEU A 593 -19.19 -0.26 -8.03
C LEU A 593 -20.04 -0.09 -6.77
N GLY A 594 -20.78 1.02 -6.67
CA GLY A 594 -21.49 1.36 -5.44
C GLY A 594 -20.49 1.60 -4.32
N ILE A 595 -20.68 0.92 -3.19
CA ILE A 595 -19.78 0.96 -2.01
C ILE A 595 -18.75 -0.19 -2.01
N HIS A 596 -18.44 -0.77 -3.17
CA HIS A 596 -17.61 -1.97 -3.29
C HIS A 596 -16.56 -1.85 -4.40
N ILE A 597 -15.44 -2.56 -4.26
CA ILE A 597 -14.48 -2.75 -5.34
C ILE A 597 -14.73 -4.07 -6.06
N ILE A 598 -14.68 -4.08 -7.40
CA ILE A 598 -14.79 -5.31 -8.18
C ILE A 598 -13.53 -6.15 -7.99
N HIS A 599 -13.69 -7.42 -7.59
CA HIS A 599 -12.55 -8.26 -7.19
C HIS A 599 -11.65 -8.69 -8.36
N THR A 600 -12.13 -8.60 -9.60
CA THR A 600 -11.38 -8.96 -10.81
C THR A 600 -10.89 -7.71 -11.51
N HIS A 601 -9.61 -7.70 -11.89
CA HIS A 601 -9.04 -6.59 -12.65
C HIS A 601 -9.72 -6.45 -14.02
N LYS A 602 -9.76 -5.21 -14.49
CA LYS A 602 -10.35 -4.80 -15.78
C LYS A 602 -9.29 -4.59 -16.84
N GLN A 603 -8.13 -4.08 -16.42
CA GLN A 603 -6.93 -4.05 -17.22
C GLN A 603 -5.77 -4.66 -16.47
N ARG A 604 -4.90 -5.35 -17.21
CA ARG A 604 -3.53 -5.66 -16.80
C ARG A 604 -2.59 -5.09 -17.85
N ILE A 605 -1.64 -4.27 -17.41
CA ILE A 605 -0.66 -3.60 -18.25
C ILE A 605 0.71 -4.17 -17.90
N ALA A 606 1.23 -5.03 -18.77
CA ALA A 606 2.57 -5.60 -18.59
C ALA A 606 3.63 -4.59 -19.02
N GLY A 607 4.67 -4.37 -18.22
CA GLY A 607 5.77 -3.47 -18.59
C GLY A 607 6.43 -3.86 -19.92
N SER A 608 6.54 -5.17 -20.17
CA SER A 608 7.06 -5.74 -21.43
C SER A 608 6.22 -5.39 -22.67
N SER A 609 4.93 -5.08 -22.51
CA SER A 609 4.05 -4.65 -23.61
C SER A 609 4.26 -3.19 -24.00
N LEU A 610 4.79 -2.36 -23.08
CA LEU A 610 5.09 -0.95 -23.30
C LEU A 610 6.50 -0.77 -23.87
N SER A 611 7.48 -1.41 -23.25
CA SER A 611 8.85 -1.45 -23.75
C SER A 611 9.59 -2.68 -23.21
N PRO A 612 10.38 -3.38 -24.04
CA PRO A 612 11.17 -4.53 -23.59
C PRO A 612 12.26 -4.16 -22.57
N SER A 613 12.67 -2.89 -22.49
CA SER A 613 13.72 -2.43 -21.57
C SER A 613 13.23 -2.21 -20.13
N LEU A 614 11.92 -2.06 -19.91
CA LEU A 614 11.37 -1.79 -18.59
C LEU A 614 11.65 -2.94 -17.62
N GLN A 615 11.92 -2.57 -16.37
CA GLN A 615 12.08 -3.47 -15.23
C GLN A 615 11.42 -2.84 -14.01
N TYR A 616 10.86 -3.66 -13.13
CA TYR A 616 10.16 -3.20 -11.93
C TYR A 616 9.03 -2.20 -12.19
N PHE A 617 8.39 -2.30 -13.34
CA PHE A 617 7.23 -1.48 -13.70
C PHE A 617 6.09 -1.71 -12.71
N GLY A 618 5.53 -0.63 -12.15
CA GLY A 618 4.49 -0.71 -11.11
C GLY A 618 5.05 -0.71 -9.68
N ARG A 619 6.31 -0.31 -9.47
CA ARG A 619 6.89 -0.16 -8.13
C ARG A 619 6.38 1.06 -7.35
N SER A 620 5.87 2.06 -8.05
CA SER A 620 5.22 3.25 -7.50
C SER A 620 4.20 3.75 -8.53
N VAL A 621 3.08 4.32 -8.06
CA VAL A 621 1.94 4.64 -8.91
C VAL A 621 1.26 5.92 -8.41
N SER A 622 0.82 6.77 -9.32
CA SER A 622 -0.03 7.93 -9.08
C SER A 622 -1.04 8.09 -10.23
N GLY A 623 -2.28 8.46 -9.92
CA GLY A 623 -3.33 8.68 -10.93
C GLY A 623 -4.40 9.65 -10.41
N ARG A 624 -4.08 10.94 -10.34
CA ARG A 624 -4.92 12.00 -9.75
C ARG A 624 -5.15 13.18 -10.68
N LEU A 625 -4.31 13.35 -11.69
CA LEU A 625 -4.34 14.50 -12.59
C LEU A 625 -4.41 14.04 -14.05
N ASP A 626 -5.10 14.85 -14.85
CA ASP A 626 -4.91 14.90 -16.29
C ASP A 626 -3.58 15.61 -16.56
N LEU A 627 -2.61 14.92 -17.17
CA LEU A 627 -1.29 15.47 -17.49
C LEU A 627 -1.12 15.82 -18.97
N ASP A 628 -1.95 15.31 -19.89
CA ASP A 628 -1.84 15.59 -21.32
C ASP A 628 -2.89 16.57 -21.88
N GLY A 629 -3.82 17.02 -21.06
CA GLY A 629 -4.78 18.08 -21.38
C GLY A 629 -6.02 17.61 -22.12
N ASP A 630 -6.35 16.32 -22.09
CA ASP A 630 -7.52 15.75 -22.76
C ASP A 630 -8.77 15.60 -21.87
N ASP A 631 -8.75 16.18 -20.67
CA ASP A 631 -9.78 16.11 -19.62
C ASP A 631 -9.98 14.69 -19.03
N LEU A 632 -9.11 13.73 -19.33
CA LEU A 632 -9.11 12.39 -18.73
C LEU A 632 -7.94 12.23 -17.75
N LEU A 633 -8.14 11.40 -16.73
CA LEU A 633 -7.09 11.15 -15.75
C LEU A 633 -5.96 10.30 -16.34
N ASP A 634 -4.72 10.71 -16.12
CA ASP A 634 -3.54 9.96 -16.56
C ASP A 634 -2.90 9.17 -15.43
N LEU A 635 -2.14 8.14 -15.78
CA LEU A 635 -1.42 7.30 -14.83
C LEU A 635 0.09 7.52 -14.93
N ALA A 636 0.70 7.91 -13.82
CA ALA A 636 2.15 7.94 -13.63
C ALA A 636 2.62 6.67 -12.92
N VAL A 637 3.59 5.97 -13.51
CA VAL A 637 4.07 4.67 -13.01
C VAL A 637 5.60 4.65 -12.97
N GLY A 638 6.17 4.36 -11.80
CA GLY A 638 7.61 4.17 -11.63
C GLY A 638 8.08 2.81 -12.13
N ALA A 639 9.31 2.79 -12.64
CA ALA A 639 10.07 1.61 -13.03
C ALA A 639 11.56 1.83 -12.64
N GLN A 640 12.42 0.83 -12.79
CA GLN A 640 13.86 1.03 -12.58
C GLN A 640 14.47 1.81 -13.74
N GLY A 641 15.05 2.98 -13.45
CA GLY A 641 15.70 3.84 -14.45
C GLY A 641 14.70 4.59 -15.34
N SER A 642 13.39 4.44 -15.11
CA SER A 642 12.35 5.05 -15.93
C SER A 642 11.11 5.42 -15.11
N ALA A 643 10.35 6.39 -15.61
CA ALA A 643 8.98 6.67 -15.21
C ALA A 643 8.10 6.69 -16.46
N VAL A 644 6.85 6.24 -16.35
CA VAL A 644 5.96 6.05 -17.50
C VAL A 644 4.67 6.81 -17.25
N LEU A 645 4.27 7.62 -18.22
CA LEU A 645 2.94 8.21 -18.30
C LEU A 645 2.08 7.39 -19.26
N LEU A 646 0.91 6.98 -18.79
CA LEU A 646 -0.10 6.28 -19.57
C LEU A 646 -1.37 7.13 -19.62
N SER A 647 -1.76 7.54 -20.82
CA SER A 647 -2.97 8.32 -21.01
C SER A 647 -4.22 7.47 -20.99
N SER A 648 -5.30 8.02 -20.46
CA SER A 648 -6.63 7.41 -20.60
C SER A 648 -7.19 7.60 -22.01
N ARG A 649 -8.26 6.89 -22.34
CA ARG A 649 -8.99 7.07 -23.61
C ARG A 649 -10.47 7.25 -23.34
N ASN A 650 -11.10 8.04 -24.20
CA ASN A 650 -12.54 8.26 -24.16
C ASN A 650 -13.32 6.94 -24.23
N ILE A 651 -14.30 6.78 -23.34
CA ILE A 651 -15.20 5.63 -23.32
C ILE A 651 -16.51 6.01 -24.01
N VAL A 652 -16.98 5.16 -24.93
CA VAL A 652 -18.19 5.41 -25.71
C VAL A 652 -19.22 4.31 -25.51
N GLN A 653 -20.44 4.74 -25.17
CA GLN A 653 -21.64 3.92 -25.18
C GLN A 653 -22.35 4.06 -26.53
N ILE A 654 -22.74 2.93 -27.12
CA ILE A 654 -23.47 2.90 -28.39
C ILE A 654 -24.92 2.51 -28.10
N ASN A 655 -25.84 3.45 -28.32
CA ASN A 655 -27.27 3.17 -28.26
C ASN A 655 -27.81 2.91 -29.67
N ALA A 656 -28.32 1.70 -29.88
CA ALA A 656 -28.90 1.30 -31.17
C ALA A 656 -30.36 0.87 -30.99
N SER A 657 -31.24 1.48 -31.79
CA SER A 657 -32.66 1.11 -31.87
C SER A 657 -32.95 0.52 -33.25
N LEU A 658 -33.91 -0.41 -33.30
CA LEU A 658 -34.24 -1.20 -34.49
C LEU A 658 -35.75 -1.34 -34.60
N PHE A 659 -36.29 -0.91 -35.74
CA PHE A 659 -37.71 -0.92 -36.07
C PHE A 659 -37.94 -1.60 -37.42
N PHE A 660 -39.12 -2.21 -37.61
CA PHE A 660 -39.50 -2.86 -38.86
C PHE A 660 -40.75 -2.22 -39.45
N GLN A 661 -40.75 -2.04 -40.77
CA GLN A 661 -41.90 -1.60 -41.53
C GLN A 661 -42.08 -2.50 -42.76
N PRO A 662 -43.22 -3.21 -42.90
CA PRO A 662 -44.30 -3.37 -41.92
C PRO A 662 -43.86 -4.12 -40.64
N HIS A 663 -44.64 -3.99 -39.57
CA HIS A 663 -44.36 -4.57 -38.24
C HIS A 663 -44.46 -6.11 -38.17
N SER A 664 -45.00 -6.77 -39.20
CA SER A 664 -45.13 -8.22 -39.33
C SER A 664 -44.94 -8.65 -40.81
N ILE A 665 -44.52 -9.90 -41.01
CA ILE A 665 -44.30 -10.46 -42.35
C ILE A 665 -45.60 -11.07 -42.86
N ASN A 666 -46.25 -10.44 -43.82
CA ASN A 666 -47.38 -11.04 -44.51
C ASN A 666 -46.88 -11.93 -45.66
N VAL A 667 -47.14 -13.24 -45.56
CA VAL A 667 -46.73 -14.23 -46.57
C VAL A 667 -47.80 -14.39 -47.66
N ILE A 668 -49.05 -14.03 -47.35
CA ILE A 668 -50.20 -14.12 -48.27
C ILE A 668 -50.14 -12.95 -49.25
N GLN A 669 -49.93 -11.74 -48.73
CA GLN A 669 -49.73 -10.54 -49.54
C GLN A 669 -48.24 -10.35 -49.85
N LYS A 670 -47.79 -10.94 -50.95
CA LYS A 670 -46.40 -10.76 -51.43
C LYS A 670 -46.26 -9.37 -52.03
N THR A 671 -45.51 -8.50 -51.35
CA THR A 671 -45.44 -7.06 -51.64
C THR A 671 -44.43 -6.69 -52.74
N CYS A 672 -43.57 -7.61 -53.19
CA CYS A 672 -42.52 -7.31 -54.17
C CYS A 672 -42.08 -8.53 -54.99
N LEU A 673 -41.35 -8.27 -56.09
CA LEU A 673 -40.66 -9.28 -56.89
C LEU A 673 -39.14 -9.16 -56.70
N ARG A 674 -38.47 -10.25 -56.32
CA ARG A 674 -37.00 -10.34 -56.14
C ARG A 674 -36.48 -11.64 -56.75
N GLY A 675 -35.47 -11.53 -57.62
CA GLY A 675 -34.91 -12.70 -58.32
C GLY A 675 -35.94 -13.50 -59.14
N GLY A 676 -36.97 -12.84 -59.69
CA GLY A 676 -38.06 -13.48 -60.44
C GLY A 676 -39.10 -14.21 -59.59
N ARG A 677 -39.05 -14.09 -58.26
CA ARG A 677 -40.01 -14.69 -57.33
C ARG A 677 -40.76 -13.62 -56.55
N GLU A 678 -42.05 -13.81 -56.36
CA GLU A 678 -42.83 -13.00 -55.43
C GLU A 678 -42.36 -13.26 -54.00
N SER A 679 -42.09 -12.19 -53.25
CA SER A 679 -41.55 -12.22 -51.90
C SER A 679 -42.24 -11.19 -51.00
N ALA A 680 -42.18 -11.39 -49.68
CA ALA A 680 -42.59 -10.38 -48.72
C ALA A 680 -41.41 -9.44 -48.46
N CYS A 681 -41.50 -8.18 -48.92
CA CYS A 681 -40.47 -7.16 -48.70
C CYS A 681 -40.78 -6.33 -47.46
N LEU A 682 -39.73 -6.06 -46.69
CA LEU A 682 -39.77 -5.25 -45.49
C LEU A 682 -38.55 -4.34 -45.41
N ASN A 683 -38.65 -3.31 -44.60
CA ASN A 683 -37.54 -2.42 -44.31
C ASN A 683 -37.23 -2.45 -42.81
N ALA A 684 -35.97 -2.67 -42.46
CA ALA A 684 -35.48 -2.52 -41.11
C ALA A 684 -34.81 -1.14 -40.97
N THR A 685 -35.38 -0.26 -40.16
CA THR A 685 -34.77 1.04 -39.83
C THR A 685 -33.95 0.88 -38.56
N VAL A 686 -32.67 1.18 -38.66
CA VAL A 686 -31.71 1.10 -37.56
C VAL A 686 -31.20 2.50 -37.25
N CYS A 687 -31.36 2.95 -36.02
CA CYS A 687 -30.89 4.26 -35.58
C CYS A 687 -29.82 4.12 -34.51
N PHE A 688 -28.73 4.88 -34.68
CA PHE A 688 -27.59 4.92 -33.78
C PHE A 688 -27.47 6.28 -33.13
N LEU A 689 -27.20 6.27 -31.83
CA LEU A 689 -26.77 7.40 -31.02
C LEU A 689 -25.43 7.01 -30.39
N ALA A 690 -24.34 7.63 -30.84
CA ALA A 690 -22.97 7.31 -30.44
C ALA A 690 -22.02 8.46 -30.80
N VAL A 691 -20.82 8.48 -30.21
CA VAL A 691 -19.76 9.46 -30.50
C VAL A 691 -18.59 8.77 -31.20
N SER A 692 -18.80 8.17 -32.39
CA SER A 692 -17.69 7.55 -33.14
C SER A 692 -18.04 7.12 -34.58
N GLN A 693 -17.01 6.69 -35.32
CA GLN A 693 -17.14 5.92 -36.56
C GLN A 693 -17.26 4.42 -36.25
N LEU A 694 -18.38 3.84 -36.66
CA LEU A 694 -18.76 2.47 -36.38
C LEU A 694 -18.75 1.63 -37.66
N SER A 695 -18.33 0.37 -37.54
CA SER A 695 -18.63 -0.70 -38.49
C SER A 695 -19.72 -1.60 -37.90
N VAL A 696 -20.82 -1.70 -38.63
CA VAL A 696 -22.01 -2.43 -38.24
C VAL A 696 -22.22 -3.61 -39.17
N ALA A 697 -22.31 -4.82 -38.61
CA ALA A 697 -22.71 -6.03 -39.31
C ALA A 697 -24.16 -6.38 -38.94
N ALA A 698 -25.04 -6.43 -39.94
CA ALA A 698 -26.42 -6.87 -39.80
C ALA A 698 -26.59 -8.29 -40.34
N MET A 699 -27.36 -9.12 -39.65
CA MET A 699 -27.58 -10.52 -40.04
C MET A 699 -29.01 -10.98 -39.78
N LEU A 700 -29.57 -11.72 -40.74
CA LEU A 700 -30.90 -12.32 -40.73
C LEU A 700 -30.79 -13.82 -40.41
N ASP A 701 -31.69 -14.33 -39.58
CA ASP A 701 -31.75 -15.75 -39.17
C ASP A 701 -30.39 -16.30 -38.65
N ASP A 702 -29.69 -15.51 -37.80
CA ASP A 702 -28.36 -15.78 -37.17
C ASP A 702 -28.14 -17.24 -36.72
N ARG A 703 -29.20 -17.90 -36.23
CA ARG A 703 -29.13 -19.26 -35.66
C ARG A 703 -29.55 -20.40 -36.60
N LYS A 704 -29.94 -20.11 -37.85
CA LYS A 704 -30.39 -21.15 -38.80
C LYS A 704 -29.32 -21.48 -39.85
N LEU A 705 -29.30 -22.75 -40.27
CA LEU A 705 -28.46 -23.21 -41.38
C LEU A 705 -28.88 -22.60 -42.71
N SER A 706 -30.18 -22.49 -42.97
CA SER A 706 -30.73 -21.80 -44.14
C SER A 706 -31.48 -20.55 -43.71
N ALA A 707 -31.06 -19.40 -44.24
CA ALA A 707 -31.71 -18.11 -43.98
C ALA A 707 -33.01 -18.01 -44.80
N ARG A 708 -34.11 -17.65 -44.15
CA ARG A 708 -35.40 -17.43 -44.83
C ARG A 708 -35.53 -16.04 -45.43
N ALA A 709 -34.63 -15.13 -45.08
CA ALA A 709 -34.62 -13.76 -45.54
C ALA A 709 -33.22 -13.33 -45.95
N LEU A 710 -33.13 -12.46 -46.95
CA LEU A 710 -31.90 -11.88 -47.46
C LEU A 710 -32.02 -10.36 -47.57
N PHE A 711 -30.91 -9.66 -47.40
CA PHE A 711 -30.82 -8.24 -47.64
C PHE A 711 -30.88 -7.94 -49.15
N ASP A 712 -31.64 -6.92 -49.53
CA ASP A 712 -31.87 -6.60 -50.95
C ASP A 712 -30.60 -6.10 -51.65
N ASN A 713 -29.71 -5.43 -50.91
CA ASN A 713 -28.52 -4.80 -51.49
C ASN A 713 -27.51 -5.82 -52.05
N ASN A 714 -27.32 -6.95 -51.37
CA ASN A 714 -26.31 -7.94 -51.73
C ASN A 714 -26.88 -9.35 -51.96
N SER A 715 -28.19 -9.55 -51.76
CA SER A 715 -28.84 -10.86 -51.81
C SER A 715 -28.15 -11.91 -50.92
N GLN A 716 -27.65 -11.48 -49.75
CA GLN A 716 -27.05 -12.35 -48.75
C GLN A 716 -27.77 -12.22 -47.40
N ARG A 717 -27.57 -13.21 -46.52
CA ARG A 717 -28.13 -13.19 -45.14
C ARG A 717 -27.45 -12.19 -44.21
N GLN A 718 -26.30 -11.65 -44.63
CA GLN A 718 -25.48 -10.72 -43.85
C GLN A 718 -25.13 -9.51 -44.71
N THR A 719 -25.02 -8.34 -44.10
CA THR A 719 -24.55 -7.12 -44.75
C THR A 719 -23.71 -6.29 -43.76
N GLN A 720 -22.85 -5.43 -44.28
CA GLN A 720 -22.00 -4.53 -43.51
C GLN A 720 -22.28 -3.07 -43.89
N LEU A 721 -22.20 -2.18 -42.90
CA LEU A 721 -22.45 -0.76 -43.02
C LEU A 721 -21.41 0.02 -42.21
N GLY A 722 -20.78 1.01 -42.84
CA GLY A 722 -20.02 2.04 -42.12
C GLY A 722 -20.95 3.17 -41.70
N VAL A 723 -20.98 3.49 -40.41
CA VAL A 723 -21.81 4.55 -39.83
C VAL A 723 -20.91 5.57 -39.17
N ARG A 724 -21.11 6.86 -39.46
CA ARG A 724 -20.45 7.96 -38.75
C ARG A 724 -21.51 8.71 -37.97
N VAL A 725 -21.37 8.75 -36.64
CA VAL A 725 -22.31 9.42 -35.74
C VAL A 725 -21.57 10.55 -35.02
N HIS A 726 -22.14 11.76 -35.03
CA HIS A 726 -21.63 12.90 -34.30
C HIS A 726 -22.36 13.06 -32.96
N THR A 727 -21.70 13.71 -31.99
CA THR A 727 -22.25 13.96 -30.66
C THR A 727 -23.59 14.69 -30.74
N GLY A 728 -24.63 14.15 -30.09
CA GLY A 728 -25.97 14.74 -30.05
C GLY A 728 -26.86 14.44 -31.26
N GLU A 729 -26.35 13.78 -32.30
CA GLU A 729 -27.13 13.41 -33.50
C GLU A 729 -27.54 11.94 -33.49
N THR A 730 -28.79 11.66 -33.88
CA THR A 730 -29.24 10.28 -34.15
C THR A 730 -29.18 10.02 -35.64
N VAL A 731 -28.39 9.03 -36.06
CA VAL A 731 -28.24 8.66 -37.48
C VAL A 731 -28.99 7.36 -37.75
N CYS A 732 -29.94 7.41 -38.69
CA CYS A 732 -30.79 6.27 -39.05
C CYS A 732 -30.48 5.75 -40.46
N HIS A 733 -30.43 4.43 -40.60
CA HIS A 733 -30.22 3.73 -41.86
C HIS A 733 -31.34 2.73 -42.12
N ASN A 734 -31.78 2.68 -43.38
CA ASN A 734 -32.77 1.72 -43.84
C ASN A 734 -32.08 0.52 -44.49
N LEU A 735 -32.41 -0.67 -44.01
CA LEU A 735 -31.92 -1.95 -44.49
C LEU A 735 -33.09 -2.74 -45.08
N PRO A 736 -33.36 -2.60 -46.39
CA PRO A 736 -34.39 -3.38 -47.06
C PRO A 736 -34.00 -4.85 -47.14
N PHE A 737 -34.96 -5.73 -46.86
CA PHE A 737 -34.79 -7.18 -46.93
C PHE A 737 -36.09 -7.84 -47.40
N HIS A 738 -35.97 -9.03 -47.97
CA HIS A 738 -37.11 -9.82 -48.40
C HIS A 738 -37.08 -11.21 -47.80
N VAL A 739 -38.28 -11.77 -47.60
CA VAL A 739 -38.51 -13.11 -47.06
C VAL A 739 -39.00 -14.02 -48.18
N PHE A 740 -38.36 -15.18 -48.33
CA PHE A 740 -38.79 -16.21 -49.26
C PHE A 740 -39.96 -17.02 -48.70
N ASP A 741 -40.73 -17.59 -49.63
CA ASP A 741 -41.68 -18.66 -49.35
C ASP A 741 -40.95 -19.81 -48.61
N THR A 742 -41.39 -20.13 -47.39
CA THR A 742 -40.67 -21.00 -46.47
C THR A 742 -41.63 -21.86 -45.68
N ALA A 743 -41.38 -23.16 -45.53
CA ALA A 743 -42.28 -24.04 -44.76
C ALA A 743 -42.43 -23.63 -43.27
N ASP A 744 -41.56 -22.75 -42.75
CA ASP A 744 -41.56 -22.32 -41.36
C ASP A 744 -42.04 -20.87 -41.19
N TYR A 745 -43.38 -20.74 -41.13
CA TYR A 745 -44.12 -19.52 -40.84
C TYR A 745 -44.42 -19.28 -39.36
N ILE A 746 -43.99 -20.19 -38.49
CA ILE A 746 -44.31 -20.15 -37.06
C ILE A 746 -43.24 -19.38 -36.30
N ARG A 747 -41.96 -19.68 -36.57
CA ARG A 747 -40.84 -19.05 -35.86
C ARG A 747 -40.53 -17.68 -36.46
N PRO A 748 -40.44 -16.60 -35.65
CA PRO A 748 -40.10 -15.28 -36.17
C PRO A 748 -38.71 -15.27 -36.82
N ILE A 749 -38.46 -14.31 -37.70
CA ILE A 749 -37.14 -14.09 -38.30
C ILE A 749 -36.32 -13.26 -37.33
N SER A 750 -35.14 -13.74 -36.94
CA SER A 750 -34.24 -12.98 -36.07
C SER A 750 -33.43 -11.99 -36.90
N PHE A 751 -33.37 -10.74 -36.44
CA PHE A 751 -32.50 -9.70 -36.96
C PHE A 751 -31.47 -9.34 -35.88
N SER A 752 -30.19 -9.51 -36.18
CA SER A 752 -29.11 -9.16 -35.26
C SER A 752 -28.19 -8.12 -35.86
N LEU A 753 -27.92 -7.08 -35.10
CA LEU A 753 -26.91 -6.06 -35.37
C LEU A 753 -25.72 -6.31 -34.45
N ARG A 754 -24.51 -6.33 -34.99
CA ARG A 754 -23.26 -6.29 -34.23
C ARG A 754 -22.48 -5.07 -34.65
N PHE A 755 -21.93 -4.34 -33.70
CA PHE A 755 -21.17 -3.12 -33.98
C PHE A 755 -19.78 -3.19 -33.38
N LYS A 756 -18.85 -2.49 -34.04
CA LYS A 756 -17.44 -2.33 -33.68
C LYS A 756 -17.02 -0.90 -33.98
N ILE A 757 -16.12 -0.35 -33.17
CA ILE A 757 -15.44 0.91 -33.49
C ILE A 757 -14.37 0.63 -34.55
N ASN A 758 -14.24 1.51 -35.55
CA ASN A 758 -13.29 1.35 -36.65
C ASN A 758 -11.85 1.70 -36.26
N ASP A 759 -11.67 2.80 -35.52
CA ASP A 759 -10.36 3.19 -34.99
C ASP A 759 -10.17 2.60 -33.60
N THR A 760 -9.39 1.52 -33.53
CA THR A 760 -9.04 0.84 -32.28
C THR A 760 -7.65 1.23 -31.76
N GLU A 761 -6.93 2.12 -32.46
CA GLU A 761 -5.54 2.47 -32.13
C GLU A 761 -5.45 3.79 -31.39
N SER A 762 -6.09 4.83 -31.90
CA SER A 762 -6.16 6.18 -31.29
C SER A 762 -7.57 6.58 -30.90
N GLY A 763 -8.57 5.82 -31.36
CA GLY A 763 -9.97 6.11 -31.13
C GLY A 763 -10.47 5.73 -29.73
N PRO A 764 -11.72 6.11 -29.43
CA PRO A 764 -12.37 5.77 -28.17
C PRO A 764 -12.55 4.26 -28.00
N VAL A 765 -12.67 3.84 -26.75
CA VAL A 765 -12.91 2.45 -26.35
C VAL A 765 -14.40 2.26 -26.07
N LEU A 766 -14.91 1.06 -26.35
CA LEU A 766 -16.28 0.72 -25.98
C LEU A 766 -16.38 0.50 -24.47
N ASP A 767 -17.44 1.02 -23.88
CA ASP A 767 -17.78 0.77 -22.48
C ASP A 767 -17.92 -0.75 -22.21
N GLU A 768 -17.25 -1.20 -21.16
CA GLU A 768 -17.15 -2.61 -20.80
C GLU A 768 -18.48 -3.10 -20.23
N GLY A 769 -19.06 -4.13 -20.85
CA GLY A 769 -20.38 -4.62 -20.47
C GLY A 769 -21.53 -3.92 -21.20
N TRP A 770 -21.26 -2.85 -21.96
CA TRP A 770 -22.25 -2.28 -22.86
C TRP A 770 -22.53 -3.25 -24.03
N PRO A 771 -23.81 -3.50 -24.37
CA PRO A 771 -24.14 -4.52 -25.35
C PRO A 771 -23.63 -4.13 -26.74
N THR A 772 -22.69 -4.89 -27.30
CA THR A 772 -22.19 -4.70 -28.68
C THR A 772 -23.07 -5.34 -29.76
N THR A 773 -24.20 -5.91 -29.33
CA THR A 773 -25.13 -6.65 -30.19
C THR A 773 -26.57 -6.32 -29.83
N VAL A 774 -27.35 -5.85 -30.80
CA VAL A 774 -28.80 -5.68 -30.66
C VAL A 774 -29.51 -6.77 -31.45
N LYS A 775 -30.41 -7.51 -30.80
CA LYS A 775 -31.25 -8.52 -31.46
C LYS A 775 -32.73 -8.16 -31.34
N ARG A 776 -33.43 -8.23 -32.46
CA ARG A 776 -34.90 -8.19 -32.53
C ARG A 776 -35.39 -9.35 -33.38
N SER A 777 -36.67 -9.64 -33.26
CA SER A 777 -37.31 -10.67 -34.05
C SER A 777 -38.59 -10.11 -34.66
N ILE A 778 -38.80 -10.38 -35.93
CA ILE A 778 -40.02 -10.00 -36.63
C ILE A 778 -40.89 -11.24 -36.84
N ALA A 779 -42.15 -11.14 -36.43
CA ALA A 779 -43.09 -12.24 -36.53
C ALA A 779 -43.73 -12.29 -37.92
N PHE A 780 -44.13 -13.50 -38.34
CA PHE A 780 -45.07 -13.65 -39.43
C PHE A 780 -46.45 -13.18 -38.98
N PHE A 781 -47.16 -12.54 -39.90
CA PHE A 781 -48.56 -12.18 -39.77
C PHE A 781 -49.37 -13.45 -39.43
N LYS A 782 -50.28 -13.33 -38.47
CA LYS A 782 -51.12 -14.44 -37.99
C LYS A 782 -52.54 -14.12 -38.41
N ASP A 783 -53.17 -15.09 -39.07
CA ASP A 783 -54.56 -14.97 -39.50
C ASP A 783 -55.49 -15.00 -38.26
N CYS A 784 -55.97 -13.81 -37.87
CA CYS A 784 -56.85 -13.58 -36.72
C CYS A 784 -58.34 -13.57 -37.10
N GLY A 785 -58.70 -13.86 -38.37
CA GLY A 785 -60.08 -13.70 -38.85
C GLY A 785 -60.33 -12.37 -39.57
N GLU A 786 -61.60 -12.05 -39.82
CA GLU A 786 -62.01 -10.94 -40.71
C GLU A 786 -61.81 -9.53 -40.13
N ASP A 787 -61.66 -9.40 -38.80
CA ASP A 787 -61.42 -8.13 -38.12
C ASP A 787 -59.94 -7.85 -37.83
N ASP A 788 -59.06 -8.80 -38.14
CA ASP A 788 -57.60 -8.73 -37.95
C ASP A 788 -57.15 -8.43 -36.50
N VAL A 789 -58.00 -8.72 -35.51
CA VAL A 789 -57.72 -8.52 -34.09
C VAL A 789 -57.69 -9.86 -33.36
N CYS A 790 -56.48 -10.38 -33.09
CA CYS A 790 -56.33 -11.62 -32.32
C CYS A 790 -56.75 -11.44 -30.84
N VAL A 791 -57.92 -11.94 -30.44
CA VAL A 791 -58.43 -11.95 -29.06
C VAL A 791 -58.23 -13.33 -28.41
N THR A 792 -57.29 -13.41 -27.47
CA THR A 792 -57.00 -14.62 -26.69
C THR A 792 -57.57 -14.53 -25.26
N ASP A 793 -58.10 -15.62 -24.72
CA ASP A 793 -58.52 -15.71 -23.29
C ASP A 793 -57.69 -16.78 -22.58
N LEU A 794 -56.55 -16.37 -22.05
CA LEU A 794 -55.64 -17.23 -21.30
C LEU A 794 -56.06 -17.29 -19.83
N VAL A 795 -56.66 -18.41 -19.43
CA VAL A 795 -57.07 -18.67 -18.05
C VAL A 795 -56.02 -19.52 -17.35
N LEU A 796 -55.42 -18.94 -16.31
CA LEU A 796 -54.42 -19.56 -15.46
C LEU A 796 -55.01 -19.94 -14.10
N GLN A 797 -54.88 -21.20 -13.72
CA GLN A 797 -55.18 -21.68 -12.37
C GLN A 797 -53.92 -22.29 -11.76
N ALA A 798 -53.62 -21.96 -10.51
CA ALA A 798 -52.45 -22.48 -9.81
C ALA A 798 -52.82 -22.94 -8.40
N HIS A 799 -52.29 -24.08 -8.00
CA HIS A 799 -52.49 -24.69 -6.70
C HIS A 799 -51.13 -25.10 -6.11
N MET A 800 -50.88 -24.75 -4.85
CA MET A 800 -49.67 -25.14 -4.15
C MET A 800 -49.98 -26.27 -3.17
N ASP A 801 -49.03 -27.17 -2.94
CA ASP A 801 -49.15 -28.26 -1.96
C ASP A 801 -48.88 -27.83 -0.50
N ILE A 802 -48.94 -26.52 -0.24
CA ILE A 802 -48.82 -25.88 1.07
C ILE A 802 -49.97 -24.89 1.30
N SER A 803 -50.25 -24.60 2.57
CA SER A 803 -51.25 -23.62 2.99
C SER A 803 -50.53 -22.42 3.61
N GLY A 804 -50.59 -21.25 2.96
CA GLY A 804 -49.99 -20.02 3.46
C GLY A 804 -50.46 -18.80 2.66
N THR A 805 -50.47 -17.62 3.27
CA THR A 805 -50.87 -16.36 2.62
C THR A 805 -49.72 -15.35 2.71
N ARG A 806 -49.85 -14.20 2.03
CA ARG A 806 -48.86 -13.12 2.18
C ARG A 806 -48.75 -12.59 3.62
N GLN A 807 -49.83 -12.68 4.39
CA GLN A 807 -49.90 -12.21 5.78
C GLN A 807 -49.41 -13.28 6.77
N GLN A 808 -49.46 -14.56 6.41
CA GLN A 808 -48.95 -15.69 7.18
C GLN A 808 -48.18 -16.64 6.25
N PRO A 809 -46.91 -16.35 5.95
CA PRO A 809 -46.11 -17.13 5.02
C PRO A 809 -45.75 -18.50 5.62
N TYR A 810 -45.82 -19.53 4.79
CA TYR A 810 -45.38 -20.87 5.18
C TYR A 810 -43.85 -20.96 5.07
N VAL A 811 -43.17 -21.26 6.17
CA VAL A 811 -41.70 -21.40 6.23
C VAL A 811 -41.30 -22.87 5.99
N ILE A 812 -40.50 -23.12 4.96
CA ILE A 812 -40.03 -24.47 4.61
C ILE A 812 -38.91 -24.89 5.57
N ARG A 813 -39.12 -26.00 6.30
CA ARG A 813 -38.16 -26.60 7.26
C ARG A 813 -37.94 -28.09 6.97
N SER A 814 -36.81 -28.65 7.40
CA SER A 814 -36.54 -30.10 7.34
C SER A 814 -37.65 -30.87 8.11
N PRO A 815 -38.26 -31.94 7.57
CA PRO A 815 -37.80 -32.82 6.48
C PRO A 815 -38.32 -32.50 5.07
N ARG A 816 -39.18 -31.49 4.87
CA ARG A 816 -39.79 -31.19 3.57
C ARG A 816 -38.88 -30.26 2.75
N ARG A 817 -38.00 -30.83 1.93
CA ARG A 817 -37.03 -30.08 1.09
C ARG A 817 -37.57 -29.63 -0.28
N ARG A 818 -38.86 -29.85 -0.58
CA ARG A 818 -39.44 -29.48 -1.87
C ARG A 818 -40.89 -29.00 -1.72
N LEU A 819 -41.23 -27.97 -2.49
CA LEU A 819 -42.56 -27.39 -2.67
C LEU A 819 -43.07 -27.76 -4.07
N SER A 820 -44.34 -28.12 -4.22
CA SER A 820 -44.95 -28.35 -5.53
C SER A 820 -45.97 -27.28 -5.89
N VAL A 821 -45.87 -26.72 -7.09
CA VAL A 821 -46.88 -25.83 -7.68
C VAL A 821 -47.50 -26.54 -8.87
N GLU A 822 -48.79 -26.84 -8.77
CA GLU A 822 -49.59 -27.35 -9.87
C GLU A 822 -50.23 -26.18 -10.62
N VAL A 823 -49.98 -26.10 -11.93
CA VAL A 823 -50.47 -25.01 -12.78
C VAL A 823 -51.31 -25.62 -13.89
N GLN A 824 -52.46 -25.05 -14.16
CA GLN A 824 -53.34 -25.37 -15.27
C GLN A 824 -53.50 -24.11 -16.13
N LEU A 825 -53.13 -24.21 -17.40
CA LEU A 825 -53.28 -23.12 -18.37
C LEU A 825 -54.27 -23.57 -19.44
N GLN A 826 -55.26 -22.72 -19.71
CA GLN A 826 -56.28 -22.95 -20.72
C GLN A 826 -56.40 -21.70 -21.61
N ASN A 827 -56.49 -21.89 -22.93
CA ASN A 827 -56.88 -20.82 -23.85
C ASN A 827 -58.34 -21.04 -24.28
N ARG A 828 -59.21 -20.04 -24.10
CA ARG A 828 -60.66 -20.16 -24.32
C ARG A 828 -61.21 -19.39 -25.53
N LEU A 829 -60.39 -18.60 -26.22
CA LEU A 829 -60.78 -17.85 -27.42
C LEU A 829 -59.84 -18.21 -28.58
N GLU A 830 -59.36 -17.21 -29.33
CA GLU A 830 -58.57 -17.42 -30.55
C GLU A 830 -57.15 -17.91 -30.25
N ASN A 831 -56.40 -18.26 -31.30
CA ASN A 831 -55.09 -18.88 -31.17
C ASN A 831 -54.10 -17.99 -30.40
N ALA A 832 -53.61 -18.50 -29.27
CA ALA A 832 -52.52 -17.87 -28.52
C ALA A 832 -51.17 -18.39 -29.01
N TYR A 833 -50.39 -17.51 -29.63
CA TYR A 833 -49.06 -17.83 -30.14
C TYR A 833 -47.97 -17.26 -29.22
N ASN A 834 -46.87 -17.99 -29.05
CA ASN A 834 -45.76 -17.60 -28.16
C ASN A 834 -46.18 -17.40 -26.69
N THR A 835 -47.16 -18.18 -26.25
CA THR A 835 -47.67 -18.17 -24.88
C THR A 835 -46.54 -18.47 -23.89
N SER A 836 -46.36 -17.58 -22.91
CA SER A 836 -45.33 -17.75 -21.88
C SER A 836 -45.92 -17.74 -20.48
N LEU A 837 -45.49 -18.68 -19.64
CA LEU A 837 -45.81 -18.74 -18.23
C LEU A 837 -44.58 -18.29 -17.44
N THR A 838 -44.77 -17.33 -16.53
CA THR A 838 -43.70 -16.83 -15.67
C THR A 838 -44.04 -17.10 -14.21
N LEU A 839 -43.15 -17.77 -13.50
CA LEU A 839 -43.27 -18.01 -12.07
C LEU A 839 -42.19 -17.21 -11.33
N HIS A 840 -42.63 -16.40 -10.38
CA HIS A 840 -41.78 -15.61 -9.49
C HIS A 840 -41.65 -16.31 -8.14
N SER A 841 -40.43 -16.51 -7.66
CA SER A 841 -40.13 -17.09 -6.35
C SER A 841 -39.24 -16.16 -5.51
N SER A 842 -39.22 -16.38 -4.20
CA SER A 842 -38.23 -15.75 -3.31
C SER A 842 -36.81 -16.21 -3.66
N ARG A 843 -35.80 -15.38 -3.37
CA ARG A 843 -34.38 -15.65 -3.68
C ARG A 843 -33.86 -16.99 -3.11
N ASN A 844 -34.49 -17.48 -2.03
CA ASN A 844 -34.11 -18.72 -1.34
C ASN A 844 -34.82 -19.97 -1.88
N LEU A 845 -35.48 -19.89 -3.05
CA LEU A 845 -36.16 -21.01 -3.69
C LEU A 845 -35.70 -21.18 -5.13
N HIS A 846 -35.16 -22.35 -5.41
CA HIS A 846 -34.63 -22.73 -6.71
C HIS A 846 -35.53 -23.73 -7.43
N PHE A 847 -35.57 -23.61 -8.75
CA PHE A 847 -36.25 -24.58 -9.60
C PHE A 847 -35.56 -25.94 -9.51
N SER A 848 -36.31 -26.99 -9.13
CA SER A 848 -35.78 -28.35 -9.00
C SER A 848 -36.17 -29.25 -10.18
N SER A 849 -37.45 -29.34 -10.51
CA SER A 849 -37.92 -30.23 -11.59
C SER A 849 -39.30 -29.87 -12.10
N LEU A 850 -39.63 -30.30 -13.32
CA LEU A 850 -40.95 -30.14 -13.95
C LEU A 850 -41.52 -31.51 -14.35
N SER A 851 -42.79 -31.74 -14.05
CA SER A 851 -43.59 -32.83 -14.60
C SER A 851 -44.78 -32.25 -15.37
N ILE A 852 -45.06 -32.78 -16.56
CA ILE A 852 -46.12 -32.29 -17.45
C ILE A 852 -47.11 -33.44 -17.72
N ARG A 853 -48.41 -33.15 -17.67
CA ARG A 853 -49.47 -34.02 -18.18
C ARG A 853 -50.29 -33.25 -19.21
N VAL A 854 -50.25 -33.70 -20.46
CA VAL A 854 -51.04 -33.13 -21.56
C VAL A 854 -52.10 -34.13 -21.98
N LYS A 855 -53.35 -33.68 -22.18
CA LYS A 855 -54.49 -34.55 -22.53
C LYS A 855 -54.56 -34.95 -24.01
N PHE A 856 -53.68 -34.44 -24.88
CA PHE A 856 -53.67 -34.77 -26.32
C PHE A 856 -52.23 -34.92 -26.88
N MET A 857 -52.07 -35.85 -27.83
CA MET A 857 -50.83 -36.08 -28.59
C MET A 857 -50.59 -34.94 -29.58
N LEU A 858 -49.83 -33.92 -29.16
CA LEU A 858 -49.17 -32.95 -30.05
C LEU A 858 -47.76 -32.71 -29.53
N GLU A 859 -46.80 -32.51 -30.43
CA GLU A 859 -45.41 -32.17 -30.08
C GLU A 859 -45.38 -30.74 -29.49
N PHE A 860 -45.14 -30.65 -28.19
CA PHE A 860 -44.86 -29.39 -27.52
C PHE A 860 -43.35 -29.24 -27.34
N GLU A 861 -42.75 -28.19 -27.90
CA GLU A 861 -41.37 -27.83 -27.60
C GLU A 861 -41.38 -26.85 -26.41
N PHE A 862 -40.81 -27.29 -25.29
CA PHE A 862 -40.70 -26.50 -24.07
C PHE A 862 -39.27 -25.99 -23.90
N SER A 863 -39.12 -24.69 -23.68
CA SER A 863 -37.88 -24.12 -23.16
C SER A 863 -38.13 -23.54 -21.78
N CYS A 864 -37.33 -23.97 -20.81
CA CYS A 864 -37.36 -23.48 -19.44
C CYS A 864 -36.04 -22.76 -19.17
N THR A 865 -36.13 -21.47 -18.85
CA THR A 865 -34.98 -20.67 -18.43
C THR A 865 -35.19 -20.28 -16.98
N SER A 866 -34.25 -20.66 -16.11
CA SER A 866 -34.26 -20.33 -14.69
C SER A 866 -33.15 -19.32 -14.41
N LEU A 867 -33.52 -18.13 -13.93
CA LEU A 867 -32.63 -17.14 -13.31
C LEU A 867 -32.98 -17.08 -11.81
N LEU A 868 -32.04 -16.69 -10.94
CA LEU A 868 -32.03 -16.79 -9.47
C LEU A 868 -33.38 -16.62 -8.69
N SER A 869 -34.39 -15.93 -9.25
CA SER A 869 -35.73 -15.74 -8.65
C SER A 869 -36.90 -15.88 -9.64
N LYS A 870 -36.64 -16.29 -10.89
CA LYS A 870 -37.61 -16.28 -11.98
C LYS A 870 -37.45 -17.52 -12.86
N VAL A 871 -38.54 -18.28 -12.98
CA VAL A 871 -38.64 -19.38 -13.94
C VAL A 871 -39.57 -18.94 -15.05
N GLN A 872 -39.06 -18.89 -16.27
CA GLN A 872 -39.87 -18.62 -17.46
C GLN A 872 -39.99 -19.89 -18.30
N MET A 873 -41.23 -20.24 -18.62
CA MET A 873 -41.59 -21.35 -19.49
C MET A 873 -42.23 -20.80 -20.76
N LYS A 874 -41.70 -21.18 -21.91
CA LYS A 874 -42.34 -20.88 -23.20
C LYS A 874 -43.03 -22.11 -23.74
N LEU A 875 -44.29 -21.93 -24.13
CA LEU A 875 -45.08 -22.93 -24.82
C LEU A 875 -45.07 -22.63 -26.32
N THR A 876 -44.57 -23.57 -27.10
CA THR A 876 -44.68 -23.52 -28.55
C THR A 876 -45.67 -24.60 -28.97
N ALA A 877 -46.90 -24.20 -29.27
CA ALA A 877 -47.97 -25.11 -29.67
C ALA A 877 -48.32 -24.92 -31.16
N ALA A 878 -48.48 -26.03 -31.88
CA ALA A 878 -48.98 -26.05 -33.25
C ALA A 878 -50.49 -26.40 -33.23
N ARG A 879 -51.33 -25.36 -33.23
CA ARG A 879 -52.81 -25.35 -33.43
C ARG A 879 -53.71 -26.00 -32.36
N TYR A 880 -54.88 -25.36 -32.18
CA TYR A 880 -56.08 -25.71 -31.39
C TYR A 880 -56.09 -25.51 -29.86
N TRP A 881 -57.32 -25.39 -29.32
CA TRP A 881 -57.71 -25.43 -27.91
C TRP A 881 -56.85 -26.40 -27.10
N PHE A 882 -56.15 -25.89 -26.08
CA PHE A 882 -55.31 -26.71 -25.22
C PHE A 882 -55.69 -26.54 -23.75
N GLN A 883 -55.57 -27.65 -23.01
CA GLN A 883 -55.59 -27.70 -21.56
C GLN A 883 -54.38 -28.51 -21.11
N SER A 884 -53.45 -27.84 -20.43
CA SER A 884 -52.20 -28.45 -19.98
C SER A 884 -52.08 -28.37 -18.46
N HIS A 885 -51.63 -29.46 -17.84
CA HIS A 885 -51.34 -29.54 -16.41
C HIS A 885 -49.83 -29.63 -16.19
N TYR A 886 -49.31 -28.75 -15.35
CA TYR A 886 -47.91 -28.67 -14.97
C TYR A 886 -47.78 -28.92 -13.48
N LYS A 887 -46.79 -29.70 -13.06
CA LYS A 887 -46.37 -29.81 -11.66
C LYS A 887 -44.91 -29.40 -11.56
N LEU A 888 -44.67 -28.18 -11.09
CA LEU A 888 -43.34 -27.66 -10.79
C LEU A 888 -42.94 -28.07 -9.38
N ARG A 889 -41.67 -28.44 -9.18
CA ARG A 889 -41.08 -28.60 -7.84
C ARG A 889 -39.98 -27.58 -7.62
N LEU A 890 -40.07 -26.85 -6.52
CA LEU A 890 -39.05 -25.91 -6.04
C LEU A 890 -38.37 -26.51 -4.81
N GLY A 891 -37.06 -26.32 -4.67
CA GLY A 891 -36.30 -26.69 -3.47
C GLY A 891 -35.58 -25.47 -2.88
N PRO A 892 -35.18 -25.51 -1.61
CA PRO A 892 -34.25 -24.52 -1.05
C PRO A 892 -32.89 -24.59 -1.75
#